data_AF-A0A535VJ13-F1
#
_entry.id   AF-A0A535VJ13-F1
#
_cell.length_a   1.000
_cell.length_b   1.000
_cell.length_c   1.000
_cell.angle_alpha   90.00
_cell.angle_beta   90.00
_cell.angle_gamma   90.00
#
_symmetry.space_group_name_H-M   'P 1'
#
loop_
_entity.id
_entity.type
_entity.pdbx_description
1 polymer ?
#
loop_
_entity_poly.entity_id
_entity_poly.type
_entity_poly.pdbx_seq_one_letter_code
_entity_poly.pdbx_strand_id
1 'polypeptide(L)'
;MTQLSEQFPASPPAARARLIFDPGELRYNFGADHPFQSRRLVALIDLLEKCGLWNSEDEQTRLPLRAVTIEELSLIHTADYIEAVQQLSVGDMEVRAPVEREALQRLEYQYGFGEGDTPAIPDMHNVSAKIAGGTLVALSAVMGLPEGGTFATEDERPLHVFHPAGGLHHAWAERASGFCVYNDISVAIAQVLRSSKAKVLYLDFDAHHGDGVQRSFYDEPRVMKISFHETGRYLFPGTGDVLELGKGVGRGYTVNIPLEPFTEDDSYNEAIDSLLHPLITYFAPDVIVSAHGCDTHAWDPLTHLKLTLRGIQRQIKVTHQLAHTYCEGRWVALGGGGYDLFRVVPRAWGMVWAEMSDQALPKELPAEWIERWRPEWLAMEEQEEIAQEVMGKASSAVDFPTTFMDRADDFPAQQRRWNINKANRLTVALVRHLLVPPPVRLAFPTVPRETLGSPLLGLFDLLHLHGTATPSRSKIIETKKGEILLRDFCPPSFVERLKPDDGLRAFARFPEREHRLLLGISKSPDCALTLAHTPTGEIVGEVTMAPGDSFWDGIENVYEVAIEVSSNWRGMGIAKATLAFALELDALEDMILFAIGLSWHWDVEGLGISVHRYREMLAHLFGLQGFVEYPTTEPNVRMEPGNILMARIGSRVDPRVASQFYNRLLSTPTLAGL
;
A
#
# COMPACT_ATOMS: atom_id res chain seq x y z
N MET A 1 31.04 46.06 -17.01
CA MET A 1 30.60 46.95 -15.91
C MET A 1 29.20 47.44 -16.22
N THR A 2 28.21 46.72 -15.70
CA THR A 2 26.84 47.20 -15.52
C THR A 2 26.19 46.23 -14.54
N GLN A 3 26.17 46.63 -13.26
CA GLN A 3 25.43 45.94 -12.21
C GLN A 3 23.94 46.10 -12.49
N LEU A 4 23.25 44.98 -12.72
CA LEU A 4 21.81 44.93 -12.60
C LEU A 4 21.51 44.59 -11.14
N SER A 5 20.94 45.57 -10.44
CA SER A 5 20.33 45.41 -9.13
C SER A 5 19.14 44.47 -9.27
N GLU A 6 19.25 43.26 -8.75
CA GLU A 6 18.08 42.43 -8.48
C GLU A 6 17.28 43.09 -7.35
N GLN A 7 16.22 43.78 -7.76
CA GLN A 7 15.10 44.09 -6.88
C GLN A 7 14.50 42.76 -6.45
N PHE A 8 14.62 42.43 -5.17
CA PHE A 8 13.81 41.37 -4.57
C PHE A 8 12.33 41.70 -4.86
N PRO A 9 11.56 40.80 -5.49
CA PRO A 9 10.14 41.04 -5.66
C PRO A 9 9.48 41.13 -4.28
N ALA A 10 8.40 41.92 -4.25
CA ALA A 10 7.54 42.21 -3.12
C ALA A 10 7.18 40.97 -2.28
N SER A 11 6.79 41.20 -1.01
CA SER A 11 6.25 40.21 -0.08
C SER A 11 5.41 39.14 -0.81
N PRO A 12 5.57 37.85 -0.49
CA PRO A 12 4.80 36.80 -1.15
C PRO A 12 3.30 37.13 -1.05
N PRO A 13 2.50 36.79 -2.08
CA PRO A 13 1.05 36.92 -1.98
C PRO A 13 0.59 36.26 -0.68
N ALA A 14 -0.26 36.94 0.09
CA ALA A 14 -0.76 36.43 1.36
C ALA A 14 -1.18 34.97 1.17
N ALA A 15 -0.60 34.04 1.94
CA ALA A 15 -0.81 32.62 1.75
C ALA A 15 -2.32 32.33 1.74
N ARG A 16 -2.81 31.69 0.67
CA ARG A 16 -4.23 31.37 0.46
C ARG A 16 -4.67 30.14 1.28
N ALA A 17 -4.12 30.04 2.50
CA ALA A 17 -4.40 28.99 3.46
C ALA A 17 -5.47 29.46 4.45
N ARG A 18 -6.33 28.52 4.87
CA ARG A 18 -7.28 28.75 5.96
C ARG A 18 -7.23 27.61 6.97
N LEU A 19 -7.48 27.93 8.23
CA LEU A 19 -7.60 26.97 9.32
C LEU A 19 -9.05 26.94 9.81
N ILE A 20 -9.58 25.73 9.98
CA ILE A 20 -10.87 25.49 10.63
C ILE A 20 -10.60 25.04 12.06
N PHE A 21 -11.12 25.80 13.03
CA PHE A 21 -11.17 25.41 14.43
C PHE A 21 -12.39 26.06 15.09
N ASP A 22 -13.24 25.25 15.72
CA ASP A 22 -14.32 25.68 16.59
C ASP A 22 -14.18 25.02 17.96
N PRO A 23 -14.18 25.78 19.08
CA PRO A 23 -14.10 25.20 20.42
C PRO A 23 -15.19 24.17 20.72
N GLY A 24 -16.31 24.17 19.98
CA GLY A 24 -17.35 23.15 20.09
C GLY A 24 -16.92 21.76 19.65
N GLU A 25 -15.87 21.63 18.83
CA GLU A 25 -15.30 20.35 18.39
C GLU A 25 -14.60 19.61 19.55
N LEU A 26 -14.14 20.36 20.56
CA LEU A 26 -13.51 19.78 21.76
C LEU A 26 -14.45 18.91 22.60
N ARG A 27 -15.77 18.97 22.32
CA ARG A 27 -16.78 18.09 22.92
C ARG A 27 -16.76 16.67 22.35
N TYR A 28 -16.05 16.42 21.25
CA TYR A 28 -15.78 15.08 20.75
C TYR A 28 -14.71 14.44 21.64
N ASN A 29 -15.17 13.92 22.77
CA ASN A 29 -14.32 13.50 23.88
C ASN A 29 -14.89 12.24 24.53
N PHE A 30 -14.11 11.17 24.49
CA PHE A 30 -14.48 9.86 25.04
C PHE A 30 -14.08 9.67 26.52
N GLY A 31 -13.47 10.69 27.14
CA GLY A 31 -13.03 10.65 28.53
C GLY A 31 -11.51 10.58 28.68
N ALA A 32 -11.03 10.75 29.92
CA ALA A 32 -9.60 10.86 30.23
C ALA A 32 -8.83 9.53 30.08
N ASP A 33 -9.52 8.41 30.23
CA ASP A 33 -8.92 7.06 30.13
C ASP A 33 -8.90 6.53 28.68
N HIS A 34 -9.50 7.27 27.75
CA HIS A 34 -9.55 6.90 26.34
C HIS A 34 -8.35 7.49 25.59
N PRO A 35 -7.71 6.76 24.64
CA PRO A 35 -6.53 7.26 23.95
C PRO A 35 -6.83 8.48 23.06
N PHE A 36 -8.01 8.53 22.45
CA PHE A 36 -8.46 9.70 21.69
C PHE A 36 -8.93 10.80 22.64
N GLN A 37 -8.17 11.90 22.72
CA GLN A 37 -8.49 13.06 23.57
C GLN A 37 -8.39 14.38 22.81
N SER A 38 -9.37 15.27 23.01
CA SER A 38 -9.40 16.59 22.38
C SER A 38 -8.31 17.55 22.86
N ARG A 39 -7.62 17.23 23.96
CA ARG A 39 -6.46 18.01 24.48
C ARG A 39 -5.35 18.20 23.45
N ARG A 40 -5.18 17.26 22.52
CA ARG A 40 -4.21 17.39 21.42
C ARG A 40 -4.51 18.57 20.48
N LEU A 41 -5.80 18.90 20.27
CA LEU A 41 -6.21 20.09 19.52
C LEU A 41 -5.94 21.37 20.32
N VAL A 42 -6.19 21.36 21.63
CA VAL A 42 -5.90 22.51 22.50
C VAL A 42 -4.39 22.80 22.52
N ALA A 43 -3.56 21.76 22.62
CA ALA A 43 -2.11 21.88 22.59
C ALA A 43 -1.59 22.35 21.22
N LEU A 44 -2.20 21.92 20.10
CA LEU A 44 -1.91 22.44 18.77
C LEU A 44 -2.21 23.93 18.67
N ILE A 45 -3.42 24.37 19.00
CA ILE A 45 -3.83 25.77 18.84
C ILE A 45 -2.95 26.68 19.71
N ASP A 46 -2.70 26.27 20.97
CA ASP A 46 -1.77 26.99 21.85
C ASP A 46 -0.36 27.04 21.25
N LEU A 47 0.14 25.95 20.65
CA LEU A 47 1.47 25.94 20.01
C LEU A 47 1.52 26.94 18.84
N LEU A 48 0.50 26.95 17.98
CA LEU A 48 0.44 27.86 16.83
C LEU A 48 0.41 29.33 17.28
N GLU A 49 -0.36 29.66 18.31
CA GLU A 49 -0.42 31.00 18.89
C GLU A 49 0.91 31.41 19.52
N LYS A 50 1.53 30.53 20.33
CA LYS A 50 2.83 30.81 20.98
C LYS A 50 4.00 30.91 19.98
N CYS A 51 3.92 30.20 18.85
CA CYS A 51 4.89 30.35 17.77
C CYS A 51 4.63 31.60 16.91
N GLY A 52 3.49 32.27 17.07
CA GLY A 52 3.07 33.37 16.21
C GLY A 52 2.72 32.91 14.78
N LEU A 53 2.43 31.63 14.58
CA LEU A 53 2.11 31.04 13.28
C LEU A 53 0.64 31.22 12.90
N TRP A 54 -0.25 31.27 13.89
CA TRP A 54 -1.68 31.48 13.67
C TRP A 54 -2.31 32.22 14.86
N ASN A 55 -3.40 32.94 14.59
CA ASN A 55 -4.19 33.64 15.60
C ASN A 55 -5.68 33.38 15.34
N SER A 56 -6.40 32.95 16.38
CA SER A 56 -7.83 32.63 16.30
C SER A 56 -8.74 33.83 15.97
N GLU A 57 -8.27 35.04 16.21
CA GLU A 57 -8.95 36.31 15.90
C GLU A 57 -8.62 36.85 14.49
N ASP A 58 -7.72 36.19 13.75
CA ASP A 58 -7.41 36.57 12.36
C ASP A 58 -8.45 36.01 11.38
N GLU A 59 -9.45 36.84 11.06
CA GLU A 59 -10.50 36.50 10.10
C GLU A 59 -9.98 36.17 8.69
N GLN A 60 -8.78 36.61 8.31
CA GLN A 60 -8.23 36.32 6.99
C GLN A 60 -7.69 34.90 6.87
N THR A 61 -7.26 34.30 7.98
CA THR A 61 -6.70 32.94 7.98
C THR A 61 -7.68 31.92 8.56
N ARG A 62 -8.83 32.35 9.10
CA ARG A 62 -9.89 31.46 9.59
C ARG A 62 -10.91 31.11 8.51
N LEU A 63 -11.41 29.88 8.55
CA LEU A 63 -12.62 29.48 7.83
C LEU A 63 -13.65 28.93 8.83
N PRO A 64 -14.86 29.49 8.91
CA PRO A 64 -15.89 29.00 9.83
C PRO A 64 -16.46 27.68 9.34
N LEU A 65 -16.74 26.76 10.26
CA LEU A 65 -17.48 25.53 9.97
C LEU A 65 -18.98 25.69 10.25
N ARG A 66 -19.76 24.75 9.73
CA ARG A 66 -21.16 24.51 10.12
C ARG A 66 -21.36 23.02 10.35
N ALA A 67 -22.46 22.63 10.97
CA ALA A 67 -22.85 21.22 10.96
C ALA A 67 -23.30 20.78 9.56
N VAL A 68 -23.03 19.54 9.18
CA VAL A 68 -23.68 18.92 8.02
C VAL A 68 -25.17 18.71 8.31
N THR A 69 -25.98 18.81 7.27
CA THR A 69 -27.41 18.46 7.33
C THR A 69 -27.59 16.96 7.29
N ILE A 70 -28.79 16.49 7.65
CA ILE A 70 -29.15 15.07 7.51
C ILE A 70 -29.08 14.62 6.05
N GLU A 71 -29.46 15.48 5.10
CA GLU A 71 -29.37 15.19 3.66
C GLU A 71 -27.93 15.04 3.17
N GLU A 72 -26.99 15.80 3.73
CA GLU A 72 -25.56 15.66 3.44
C GLU A 72 -24.98 14.40 4.09
N LEU A 73 -25.32 14.10 5.34
CA LEU A 73 -24.94 12.85 6.00
C LEU A 73 -25.45 11.63 5.24
N SER A 74 -26.66 11.70 4.69
CA SER A 74 -27.32 10.62 3.97
C SER A 74 -26.68 10.29 2.61
N LEU A 75 -25.67 11.07 2.18
CA LEU A 75 -24.85 10.72 1.02
C LEU A 75 -23.98 9.50 1.27
N ILE A 76 -23.64 9.23 2.53
CA ILE A 76 -22.75 8.14 2.95
C ILE A 76 -23.43 7.25 3.99
N HIS A 77 -24.02 7.86 5.02
CA HIS A 77 -24.56 7.12 6.15
C HIS A 77 -26.01 6.71 5.92
N THR A 78 -26.40 5.53 6.41
CA THR A 78 -27.78 5.06 6.30
C THR A 78 -28.68 5.84 7.24
N ALA A 79 -29.95 6.00 6.85
CA ALA A 79 -30.94 6.72 7.67
C ALA A 79 -31.08 6.09 9.06
N ASP A 80 -31.13 4.77 9.14
CA ASP A 80 -31.24 4.02 10.40
C ASP A 80 -30.03 4.26 11.32
N TYR A 81 -28.83 4.36 10.75
CA TYR A 81 -27.62 4.67 11.52
C TYR A 81 -27.63 6.11 12.04
N ILE A 82 -28.01 7.07 11.20
CA ILE A 82 -28.12 8.49 11.61
C ILE A 82 -29.14 8.63 12.77
N GLU A 83 -30.29 7.97 12.66
CA GLU A 83 -31.30 7.95 13.72
C GLU A 83 -30.77 7.30 15.00
N ALA A 84 -30.06 6.17 14.90
CA ALA A 84 -29.45 5.52 16.04
C ALA A 84 -28.44 6.45 16.75
N VAL A 85 -27.59 7.14 16.00
CA VAL A 85 -26.65 8.13 16.56
C VAL A 85 -27.39 9.24 17.30
N GLN A 86 -28.50 9.76 16.75
CA GLN A 86 -29.32 10.77 17.41
C GLN A 86 -29.95 10.26 18.70
N GLN A 87 -30.47 9.03 18.71
CA GLN A 87 -31.07 8.41 19.90
C GLN A 87 -30.02 8.13 20.99
N LEU A 88 -28.81 7.72 20.60
CA LEU A 88 -27.69 7.43 21.50
C LEU A 88 -26.96 8.69 22.00
N SER A 89 -27.21 9.87 21.41
CA SER A 89 -26.58 11.16 21.81
C SER A 89 -27.07 11.71 23.16
N VAL A 90 -27.66 10.88 24.00
CA VAL A 90 -28.36 11.27 25.23
C VAL A 90 -27.45 11.17 26.44
N GLY A 91 -27.42 12.23 27.26
CA GLY A 91 -26.35 12.42 28.24
C GLY A 91 -26.46 11.66 29.57
N ASP A 92 -27.63 11.08 29.90
CA ASP A 92 -27.81 10.38 31.17
C ASP A 92 -28.65 9.11 31.01
N MET A 93 -27.97 7.97 31.03
CA MET A 93 -28.58 6.64 30.90
C MET A 93 -29.28 6.20 32.19
N GLU A 94 -28.87 6.71 33.36
CA GLU A 94 -29.38 6.24 34.66
C GLU A 94 -30.80 6.74 34.95
N VAL A 95 -31.17 7.88 34.36
CA VAL A 95 -32.49 8.51 34.52
C VAL A 95 -33.58 7.79 33.69
N ARG A 96 -33.20 6.86 32.80
CA ARG A 96 -34.12 6.20 31.88
C ARG A 96 -34.79 4.95 32.46
N ALA A 97 -36.01 4.69 31.99
CA ALA A 97 -36.74 3.48 32.34
C ALA A 97 -35.94 2.23 31.93
N PRO A 98 -36.02 1.11 32.67
CA PRO A 98 -35.27 -0.12 32.33
C PRO A 98 -35.44 -0.59 30.88
N VAL A 99 -36.66 -0.49 30.34
CA VAL A 99 -36.98 -0.89 28.95
C VAL A 99 -36.28 0.01 27.92
N GLU A 100 -36.14 1.31 28.20
CA GLU A 100 -35.44 2.25 27.32
C GLU A 100 -33.93 1.99 27.34
N ARG A 101 -33.36 1.67 28.52
CA ARG A 101 -31.95 1.31 28.64
C ARG A 101 -31.61 0.05 27.84
N GLU A 102 -32.42 -0.99 27.93
CA GLU A 102 -32.24 -2.22 27.14
C GLU A 102 -32.39 -1.98 25.62
N ALA A 103 -33.22 -1.01 25.21
CA ALA A 103 -33.34 -0.63 23.81
C ALA A 103 -32.08 0.10 23.30
N LEU A 104 -31.58 1.08 24.07
CA LEU A 104 -30.37 1.83 23.72
C LEU A 104 -29.13 0.93 23.71
N GLN A 105 -28.96 0.05 24.70
CA GLN A 105 -27.84 -0.90 24.74
C GLN A 105 -27.83 -1.82 23.50
N ARG A 106 -29.00 -2.25 23.02
CA ARG A 106 -29.10 -3.02 21.76
C ARG A 106 -28.66 -2.20 20.55
N LEU A 107 -29.03 -0.92 20.49
CA LEU A 107 -28.56 -0.01 19.43
C LEU A 107 -27.04 0.19 19.50
N GLU A 108 -26.47 0.31 20.70
CA GLU A 108 -25.02 0.45 20.89
C GLU A 108 -24.27 -0.73 20.28
N TYR A 109 -24.63 -1.97 20.63
CA TYR A 109 -23.98 -3.15 20.05
C TYR A 109 -24.23 -3.28 18.54
N GLN A 110 -25.43 -2.97 18.07
CA GLN A 110 -25.79 -3.07 16.65
C GLN A 110 -24.97 -2.12 15.78
N TYR A 111 -24.75 -0.89 16.25
CA TYR A 111 -24.19 0.21 15.46
C TYR A 111 -22.74 0.57 15.82
N GLY A 112 -22.08 -0.27 16.62
CA GLY A 112 -20.63 -0.16 16.90
C GLY A 112 -20.26 0.72 18.10
N PHE A 113 -21.22 1.09 18.95
CA PHE A 113 -21.01 1.88 20.17
C PHE A 113 -20.95 1.07 21.47
N GLY A 114 -21.07 -0.27 21.39
CA GLY A 114 -21.05 -1.15 22.56
C GLY A 114 -19.68 -1.24 23.25
N GLU A 115 -19.29 -2.40 23.74
CA GLU A 115 -17.97 -2.63 24.41
C GLU A 115 -16.74 -2.53 23.47
N GLY A 116 -16.83 -1.74 22.40
CA GLY A 116 -15.77 -1.49 21.43
C GLY A 116 -14.95 -0.25 21.74
N ASP A 117 -14.26 0.23 20.71
CA ASP A 117 -13.36 1.38 20.76
C ASP A 117 -14.09 2.73 20.68
N THR A 118 -15.35 2.77 20.26
CA THR A 118 -16.07 4.03 19.97
C THR A 118 -17.32 4.16 20.85
N PRO A 119 -17.17 4.40 22.18
CA PRO A 119 -18.32 4.47 23.07
C PRO A 119 -19.24 5.66 22.72
N ALA A 120 -20.54 5.50 22.94
CA ALA A 120 -21.50 6.60 22.77
C ALA A 120 -21.20 7.70 23.80
N ILE A 121 -21.22 8.97 23.36
CA ILE A 121 -21.00 10.14 24.21
C ILE A 121 -22.19 11.11 24.16
N PRO A 122 -22.41 11.91 25.22
CA PRO A 122 -23.42 12.95 25.20
C PRO A 122 -23.23 13.90 24.01
N ASP A 123 -24.31 14.32 23.36
CA ASP A 123 -24.28 15.26 22.23
C ASP A 123 -23.52 14.76 20.98
N MET A 124 -23.20 13.46 20.88
CA MET A 124 -22.32 12.93 19.83
C MET A 124 -22.77 13.25 18.40
N HIS A 125 -24.08 13.24 18.12
CA HIS A 125 -24.60 13.61 16.80
C HIS A 125 -24.19 15.04 16.42
N ASN A 126 -24.43 16.01 17.30
CA ASN A 126 -24.21 17.41 16.98
C ASN A 126 -22.72 17.72 16.84
N VAL A 127 -21.87 17.16 17.71
CA VAL A 127 -20.42 17.40 17.60
C VAL A 127 -19.81 16.68 16.40
N SER A 128 -20.22 15.44 16.10
CA SER A 128 -19.74 14.70 14.92
C SER A 128 -20.22 15.35 13.61
N ALA A 129 -21.45 15.86 13.58
CA ALA A 129 -21.97 16.61 12.43
C ALA A 129 -21.22 17.93 12.21
N LYS A 130 -20.73 18.60 13.27
CA LYS A 130 -19.87 19.77 13.13
C LYS A 130 -18.52 19.44 12.52
N ILE A 131 -17.86 18.39 13.00
CA ILE A 131 -16.58 17.93 12.45
C ILE A 131 -16.77 17.56 10.96
N ALA A 132 -17.80 16.75 10.65
CA ALA A 132 -18.14 16.42 9.27
C ALA A 132 -18.37 17.67 8.39
N GLY A 133 -19.02 18.68 8.96
CA GLY A 133 -19.31 19.90 8.22
C GLY A 133 -18.10 20.82 8.07
N GLY A 134 -17.13 20.79 8.98
CA GLY A 134 -15.82 21.43 8.80
C GLY A 134 -15.09 20.88 7.58
N THR A 135 -15.01 19.56 7.45
CA THR A 135 -14.38 18.90 6.29
C THR A 135 -15.15 19.15 5.00
N LEU A 136 -16.48 19.15 5.04
CA LEU A 136 -17.32 19.50 3.88
C LEU A 136 -17.11 20.95 3.45
N VAL A 137 -17.09 21.91 4.38
CA VAL A 137 -16.82 23.32 4.11
C VAL A 137 -15.43 23.50 3.52
N ALA A 138 -14.41 22.88 4.11
CA ALA A 138 -13.03 22.94 3.63
C ALA A 138 -12.91 22.53 2.16
N LEU A 139 -13.43 21.35 1.83
CA LEU A 139 -13.35 20.81 0.48
C LEU A 139 -14.21 21.62 -0.51
N SER A 140 -15.39 22.04 -0.09
CA SER A 140 -16.26 22.88 -0.93
C SER A 140 -15.61 24.24 -1.20
N ALA A 141 -14.91 24.84 -0.24
CA ALA A 141 -14.24 26.14 -0.39
C ALA A 141 -13.11 26.08 -1.43
N VAL A 142 -12.23 25.07 -1.36
CA VAL A 142 -11.15 24.91 -2.36
C VAL A 142 -11.68 24.52 -3.74
N MET A 143 -12.90 23.96 -3.82
CA MET A 143 -13.58 23.63 -5.08
C MET A 143 -14.47 24.75 -5.62
N GLY A 144 -14.65 25.86 -4.88
CA GLY A 144 -15.54 26.95 -5.28
C GLY A 144 -17.03 26.59 -5.27
N LEU A 145 -17.42 25.63 -4.43
CA LEU A 145 -18.81 25.20 -4.26
C LEU A 145 -19.51 26.04 -3.18
N PRO A 146 -20.84 26.26 -3.29
CA PRO A 146 -21.59 27.14 -2.38
C PRO A 146 -21.48 26.78 -0.91
N GLU A 147 -21.35 25.48 -0.59
CA GLU A 147 -21.24 24.98 0.77
C GLU A 147 -19.96 25.44 1.48
N GLY A 148 -18.94 25.84 0.72
CA GLY A 148 -17.66 26.35 1.23
C GLY A 148 -17.67 27.85 1.54
N GLY A 149 -18.80 28.52 1.32
CA GLY A 149 -18.94 29.97 1.44
C GLY A 149 -18.68 30.72 0.12
N THR A 150 -18.86 32.04 0.17
CA THR A 150 -18.71 32.93 -0.98
C THR A 150 -17.53 33.88 -0.77
N PHE A 151 -16.65 33.94 -1.76
CA PHE A 151 -15.49 34.85 -1.78
C PHE A 151 -15.75 35.96 -2.80
N ALA A 152 -15.28 37.19 -2.54
CA ALA A 152 -15.59 38.31 -3.43
C ALA A 152 -14.85 38.18 -4.78
N THR A 153 -13.70 37.52 -4.78
CA THR A 153 -12.89 37.21 -5.96
C THR A 153 -12.33 35.80 -5.90
N GLU A 154 -11.93 35.26 -7.06
CA GLU A 154 -11.22 33.96 -7.11
C GLU A 154 -9.87 34.00 -6.38
N ASP A 155 -9.24 35.16 -6.22
CA ASP A 155 -7.97 35.30 -5.50
C ASP A 155 -8.16 35.21 -3.97
N GLU A 156 -9.35 35.52 -3.46
CA GLU A 156 -9.69 35.40 -2.03
C GLU A 156 -10.07 33.98 -1.61
N ARG A 157 -10.46 33.13 -2.56
CA ARG A 157 -10.82 31.73 -2.30
C ARG A 157 -9.59 30.97 -1.78
N PRO A 158 -9.71 30.12 -0.74
CA PRO A 158 -8.58 29.33 -0.29
C PRO A 158 -8.12 28.34 -1.37
N LEU A 159 -6.80 28.15 -1.46
CA LEU A 159 -6.20 27.02 -2.15
C LEU A 159 -5.97 25.86 -1.19
N HIS A 160 -5.60 26.21 0.05
CA HIS A 160 -5.31 25.25 1.12
C HIS A 160 -6.27 25.44 2.28
N VAL A 161 -6.81 24.37 2.83
CA VAL A 161 -7.56 24.40 4.09
C VAL A 161 -7.08 23.30 5.02
N PHE A 162 -6.72 23.66 6.25
CA PHE A 162 -6.40 22.71 7.30
C PHE A 162 -7.55 22.59 8.30
N HIS A 163 -8.04 21.37 8.51
CA HIS A 163 -9.06 21.06 9.49
C HIS A 163 -8.56 19.94 10.44
N PRO A 164 -7.87 20.29 11.54
CA PRO A 164 -7.21 19.32 12.43
C PRO A 164 -8.18 18.40 13.19
N ALA A 165 -9.44 18.79 13.38
CA ALA A 165 -10.43 17.95 14.05
C ALA A 165 -11.04 16.87 13.12
N GLY A 166 -10.95 17.06 11.80
CA GLY A 166 -11.37 16.09 10.79
C GLY A 166 -10.39 14.93 10.61
N GLY A 167 -10.67 14.06 9.64
CA GLY A 167 -9.86 12.88 9.35
C GLY A 167 -10.37 11.59 9.99
N LEU A 168 -11.66 11.52 10.34
CA LEU A 168 -12.32 10.39 10.97
C LEU A 168 -12.63 9.30 9.91
N HIS A 169 -11.60 8.58 9.50
CA HIS A 169 -11.61 7.72 8.31
C HIS A 169 -12.23 6.31 8.48
N HIS A 170 -12.56 5.87 9.70
CA HIS A 170 -12.97 4.49 9.99
C HIS A 170 -14.48 4.25 9.99
N ALA A 171 -15.30 5.29 10.14
CA ALA A 171 -16.76 5.10 10.19
C ALA A 171 -17.28 4.52 8.86
N TRP A 172 -18.16 3.52 8.95
CA TRP A 172 -18.84 2.91 7.81
C TRP A 172 -20.21 3.59 7.59
N ALA A 173 -20.89 3.23 6.50
CA ALA A 173 -22.21 3.79 6.20
C ALA A 173 -23.23 3.51 7.33
N GLU A 174 -23.15 2.34 7.93
CA GLU A 174 -24.12 1.82 8.88
C GLU A 174 -23.54 1.56 10.28
N ARG A 175 -22.32 2.02 10.60
CA ARG A 175 -21.65 1.65 11.86
C ARG A 175 -20.49 2.57 12.24
N ALA A 176 -20.37 2.88 13.54
CA ALA A 176 -19.19 3.49 14.15
C ALA A 176 -18.04 2.48 14.28
N SER A 177 -16.80 2.96 14.13
CA SER A 177 -15.59 2.12 14.21
C SER A 177 -14.36 2.99 14.41
N GLY A 178 -13.35 2.52 15.14
CA GLY A 178 -12.03 3.18 15.19
C GLY A 178 -12.10 4.64 15.66
N PHE A 179 -12.86 4.90 16.73
CA PHE A 179 -13.12 6.24 17.27
C PHE A 179 -13.94 7.16 16.37
N CYS A 180 -14.48 6.67 15.25
CA CYS A 180 -15.18 7.49 14.25
C CYS A 180 -16.69 7.22 14.30
N VAL A 181 -17.47 8.28 14.56
CA VAL A 181 -18.94 8.25 14.49
C VAL A 181 -19.43 8.49 13.05
N TYR A 182 -19.10 9.64 12.47
CA TYR A 182 -19.38 9.91 11.06
C TYR A 182 -18.08 10.00 10.28
N ASN A 183 -18.13 9.57 9.02
CA ASN A 183 -17.00 9.65 8.10
C ASN A 183 -17.00 11.02 7.42
N ASP A 184 -16.34 11.99 8.03
CA ASP A 184 -16.30 13.38 7.56
C ASP A 184 -15.70 13.49 6.14
N ILE A 185 -14.65 12.70 5.88
CA ILE A 185 -13.98 12.65 4.58
C ILE A 185 -14.95 12.18 3.50
N SER A 186 -15.62 11.04 3.72
CA SER A 186 -16.54 10.48 2.74
C SER A 186 -17.73 11.40 2.48
N VAL A 187 -18.28 12.04 3.52
CA VAL A 187 -19.41 12.98 3.37
C VAL A 187 -18.99 14.18 2.50
N ALA A 188 -17.82 14.75 2.74
CA ALA A 188 -17.29 15.85 1.95
C ALA A 188 -17.03 15.46 0.48
N ILE A 189 -16.38 14.31 0.25
CA ILE A 189 -16.10 13.81 -1.10
C ILE A 189 -17.41 13.55 -1.85
N ALA A 190 -18.37 12.88 -1.23
CA ALA A 190 -19.67 12.60 -1.85
C ALA A 190 -20.42 13.88 -2.24
N GLN A 191 -20.31 14.94 -1.44
CA GLN A 191 -20.87 16.25 -1.77
C GLN A 191 -20.24 16.86 -3.04
N VAL A 192 -18.91 16.79 -3.18
CA VAL A 192 -18.21 17.25 -4.40
C VAL A 192 -18.61 16.42 -5.61
N LEU A 193 -18.68 15.09 -5.47
CA LEU A 193 -19.05 14.19 -6.57
C LEU A 193 -20.49 14.37 -7.03
N ARG A 194 -21.39 14.76 -6.11
CA ARG A 194 -22.79 15.11 -6.41
C ARG A 194 -22.87 16.43 -7.19
N SER A 195 -22.02 17.38 -6.86
CA SER A 195 -22.09 18.76 -7.36
C SER A 195 -21.18 19.01 -8.58
N SER A 196 -20.31 18.07 -8.92
CA SER A 196 -19.30 18.25 -9.97
C SER A 196 -18.89 16.94 -10.64
N LYS A 197 -18.04 17.06 -11.67
CA LYS A 197 -17.37 15.91 -12.31
C LYS A 197 -15.92 15.72 -11.84
N ALA A 198 -15.54 16.39 -10.76
CA ALA A 198 -14.17 16.40 -10.27
C ALA A 198 -13.71 15.00 -9.87
N LYS A 199 -12.42 14.75 -10.09
CA LYS A 199 -11.68 13.61 -9.54
C LYS A 199 -11.02 14.02 -8.24
N VAL A 200 -11.31 13.29 -7.17
CA VAL A 200 -10.76 13.56 -5.83
C VAL A 200 -9.70 12.51 -5.51
N LEU A 201 -8.48 12.95 -5.18
CA LEU A 201 -7.47 12.09 -4.60
C LEU A 201 -7.57 12.20 -3.08
N TYR A 202 -7.80 11.06 -2.41
CA TYR A 202 -7.66 10.94 -0.96
C TYR A 202 -6.32 10.28 -0.62
N LEU A 203 -5.43 11.02 0.05
CA LEU A 203 -4.15 10.53 0.56
C LEU A 203 -4.24 10.29 2.07
N ASP A 204 -4.06 9.06 2.50
CA ASP A 204 -4.15 8.68 3.90
C ASP A 204 -2.75 8.33 4.44
N PHE A 205 -2.23 9.18 5.33
CA PHE A 205 -0.95 8.97 6.01
C PHE A 205 -1.13 8.49 7.46
N ASP A 206 -2.35 8.25 7.90
CA ASP A 206 -2.62 7.61 9.19
C ASP A 206 -2.04 6.20 9.20
N ALA A 207 -1.49 5.78 10.35
CA ALA A 207 -0.89 4.46 10.50
C ALA A 207 -1.93 3.34 10.40
N HIS A 208 -3.21 3.63 10.67
CA HIS A 208 -4.31 2.70 10.48
C HIS A 208 -4.87 2.80 9.07
N HIS A 209 -5.34 1.67 8.55
CA HIS A 209 -5.97 1.64 7.24
C HIS A 209 -7.30 2.40 7.26
N GLY A 210 -7.44 3.46 6.45
CA GLY A 210 -8.71 4.20 6.23
C GLY A 210 -9.78 3.40 5.50
N ASP A 211 -10.31 2.38 6.18
CA ASP A 211 -11.25 1.38 5.67
C ASP A 211 -12.65 1.94 5.40
N GLY A 212 -13.13 2.90 6.19
CA GLY A 212 -14.42 3.56 5.98
C GLY A 212 -14.46 4.35 4.67
N VAL A 213 -13.39 5.12 4.38
CA VAL A 213 -13.28 5.86 3.09
C VAL A 213 -13.14 4.88 1.92
N GLN A 214 -12.32 3.84 2.08
CA GLN A 214 -12.18 2.79 1.07
C GLN A 214 -13.53 2.15 0.73
N ARG A 215 -14.32 1.77 1.74
CA ARG A 215 -15.65 1.15 1.54
C ARG A 215 -16.61 2.09 0.83
N SER A 216 -16.59 3.38 1.20
CA SER A 216 -17.48 4.40 0.66
C SER A 216 -17.33 4.58 -0.85
N PHE A 217 -16.12 4.41 -1.39
CA PHE A 217 -15.80 4.68 -2.80
C PHE A 217 -15.22 3.48 -3.56
N TYR A 218 -15.42 2.26 -3.06
CA TYR A 218 -14.77 1.06 -3.60
C TYR A 218 -15.10 0.77 -5.08
N ASP A 219 -16.20 1.32 -5.59
CA ASP A 219 -16.64 1.27 -7.00
C ASP A 219 -16.68 2.62 -7.72
N GLU A 220 -16.14 3.70 -7.14
CA GLU A 220 -16.20 5.04 -7.73
C GLU A 220 -14.89 5.41 -8.44
N PRO A 221 -14.83 5.46 -9.79
CA PRO A 221 -13.61 5.77 -10.52
C PRO A 221 -13.16 7.23 -10.42
N ARG A 222 -14.02 8.14 -9.90
CA ARG A 222 -13.65 9.54 -9.66
C ARG A 222 -12.94 9.75 -8.33
N VAL A 223 -12.80 8.72 -7.49
CA VAL A 223 -12.08 8.82 -6.23
C VAL A 223 -10.93 7.84 -6.24
N MET A 224 -9.71 8.34 -6.18
CA MET A 224 -8.54 7.50 -5.91
C MET A 224 -8.20 7.63 -4.43
N LYS A 225 -8.17 6.51 -3.72
CA LYS A 225 -7.70 6.42 -2.34
C LYS A 225 -6.32 5.79 -2.34
N ILE A 226 -5.34 6.46 -1.74
CA ILE A 226 -4.00 5.94 -1.51
C ILE A 226 -3.72 5.98 -0.02
N SER A 227 -3.38 4.85 0.60
CA SER A 227 -3.12 4.79 2.05
C SER A 227 -1.84 4.06 2.37
N PHE A 228 -0.99 4.74 3.14
CA PHE A 228 0.25 4.21 3.70
C PHE A 228 0.04 3.94 5.18
N HIS A 229 -0.23 2.67 5.51
CA HIS A 229 -0.60 2.24 6.85
C HIS A 229 0.25 1.05 7.28
N GLU A 230 0.34 0.80 8.58
CA GLU A 230 0.87 -0.46 9.07
C GLU A 230 -0.04 -1.62 8.64
N THR A 231 0.56 -2.74 8.26
CA THR A 231 -0.19 -3.90 7.78
C THR A 231 -1.26 -4.37 8.79
N GLY A 232 -2.49 -4.56 8.29
CA GLY A 232 -3.62 -5.07 9.07
C GLY A 232 -3.43 -6.50 9.62
N ARG A 233 -2.32 -7.18 9.29
CA ARG A 233 -1.95 -8.46 9.92
C ARG A 233 -1.76 -8.36 11.43
N TYR A 234 -1.35 -7.18 11.90
CA TYR A 234 -1.02 -6.93 13.30
C TYR A 234 -1.79 -5.75 13.90
N LEU A 235 -2.24 -4.80 13.07
CA LEU A 235 -2.92 -3.59 13.52
C LEU A 235 -4.40 -3.57 13.11
N PHE A 236 -5.21 -2.89 13.91
CA PHE A 236 -6.57 -2.50 13.51
C PHE A 236 -6.52 -1.73 12.17
N PRO A 237 -7.51 -1.85 11.28
CA PRO A 237 -8.76 -2.61 11.36
C PRO A 237 -8.69 -4.06 10.80
N GLY A 238 -7.50 -4.59 10.50
CA GLY A 238 -7.38 -5.91 9.89
C GLY A 238 -7.67 -5.97 8.39
N THR A 239 -7.81 -4.81 7.73
CA THR A 239 -7.99 -4.67 6.27
C THR A 239 -6.86 -3.82 5.69
N GLY A 240 -6.89 -3.57 4.37
CA GLY A 240 -5.85 -2.77 3.70
C GLY A 240 -4.81 -3.63 2.99
N ASP A 241 -5.17 -4.85 2.56
CA ASP A 241 -4.27 -5.66 1.76
C ASP A 241 -4.05 -5.05 0.37
N VAL A 242 -2.87 -5.28 -0.22
CA VAL A 242 -2.51 -4.78 -1.55
C VAL A 242 -3.49 -5.25 -2.62
N LEU A 243 -4.14 -6.41 -2.45
CA LEU A 243 -5.09 -6.98 -3.40
C LEU A 243 -6.50 -6.39 -3.30
N GLU A 244 -6.78 -5.52 -2.34
CA GLU A 244 -8.03 -4.78 -2.20
C GLU A 244 -8.09 -3.59 -3.19
N LEU A 245 -8.15 -3.90 -4.48
CA LEU A 245 -7.94 -2.94 -5.57
C LEU A 245 -9.19 -2.14 -6.00
N GLY A 246 -10.30 -2.23 -5.25
CA GLY A 246 -11.61 -1.73 -5.71
C GLY A 246 -12.40 -2.78 -6.50
N LYS A 247 -13.66 -2.46 -6.84
CA LYS A 247 -14.59 -3.34 -7.57
C LYS A 247 -15.20 -2.64 -8.79
N GLY A 248 -15.59 -3.42 -9.79
CA GLY A 248 -16.26 -2.90 -10.98
C GLY A 248 -15.45 -1.81 -11.68
N VAL A 249 -16.10 -0.67 -11.93
CA VAL A 249 -15.46 0.50 -12.57
C VAL A 249 -14.47 1.24 -11.64
N GLY A 250 -14.60 1.08 -10.31
CA GLY A 250 -13.65 1.61 -9.33
C GLY A 250 -12.39 0.75 -9.15
N ARG A 251 -12.27 -0.39 -9.84
CA ARG A 251 -11.04 -1.20 -9.78
C ARG A 251 -9.85 -0.42 -10.34
N GLY A 252 -8.78 -0.37 -9.57
CA GLY A 252 -7.56 0.38 -9.87
C GLY A 252 -7.45 1.73 -9.16
N TYR A 253 -8.50 2.16 -8.45
CA TYR A 253 -8.56 3.44 -7.74
C TYR A 253 -8.50 3.30 -6.22
N THR A 254 -8.45 2.08 -5.69
CA THR A 254 -8.06 1.80 -4.30
C THR A 254 -6.63 1.30 -4.27
N VAL A 255 -5.75 2.04 -3.60
CA VAL A 255 -4.32 1.76 -3.48
C VAL A 255 -3.96 1.63 -2.01
N ASN A 256 -3.63 0.41 -1.59
CA ASN A 256 -3.16 0.12 -0.25
C ASN A 256 -1.67 -0.18 -0.25
N ILE A 257 -0.95 0.48 0.67
CA ILE A 257 0.48 0.27 0.91
C ILE A 257 0.63 -0.19 2.37
N PRO A 258 0.36 -1.48 2.66
CA PRO A 258 0.59 -2.05 3.99
C PRO A 258 2.10 -2.16 4.24
N LEU A 259 2.59 -1.37 5.18
CA LEU A 259 3.98 -1.32 5.61
C LEU A 259 4.20 -2.25 6.79
N GLU A 260 5.40 -2.82 6.88
CA GLU A 260 5.78 -3.63 8.02
C GLU A 260 5.86 -2.79 9.31
N PRO A 261 5.53 -3.37 10.48
CA PRO A 261 5.78 -2.76 11.77
C PRO A 261 7.24 -2.29 11.88
N PHE A 262 7.47 -1.21 12.60
CA PHE A 262 8.79 -0.61 12.81
C PHE A 262 9.45 -0.01 11.56
N THR A 263 8.66 0.31 10.52
CA THR A 263 9.15 1.06 9.36
C THR A 263 9.67 2.43 9.77
N GLU A 264 10.88 2.75 9.34
CA GLU A 264 11.58 4.02 9.57
C GLU A 264 11.38 4.99 8.40
N ASP A 265 11.65 6.27 8.64
CA ASP A 265 11.58 7.37 7.66
C ASP A 265 12.09 7.02 6.26
N ASP A 266 13.31 6.47 6.13
CA ASP A 266 13.94 6.27 4.82
C ASP A 266 13.16 5.25 3.98
N SER A 267 12.64 4.18 4.61
CA SER A 267 11.83 3.18 3.91
C SER A 267 10.42 3.70 3.58
N TYR A 268 9.84 4.53 4.45
CA TYR A 268 8.56 5.17 4.19
C TYR A 268 8.66 6.16 3.03
N ASN A 269 9.70 6.99 3.02
CA ASN A 269 10.00 7.96 1.97
C ASN A 269 10.26 7.27 0.63
N GLU A 270 10.97 6.15 0.62
CA GLU A 270 11.18 5.34 -0.60
C GLU A 270 9.85 4.86 -1.19
N ALA A 271 8.88 4.47 -0.35
CA ALA A 271 7.55 4.08 -0.79
C ALA A 271 6.76 5.26 -1.37
N ILE A 272 6.78 6.43 -0.72
CA ILE A 272 6.19 7.68 -1.22
C ILE A 272 6.74 8.00 -2.61
N ASP A 273 8.07 8.09 -2.73
CA ASP A 273 8.75 8.55 -3.94
C ASP A 273 8.51 7.60 -5.12
N SER A 274 8.41 6.30 -4.82
CA SER A 274 8.16 5.25 -5.82
C SER A 274 6.72 5.20 -6.32
N LEU A 275 5.74 5.71 -5.57
CA LEU A 275 4.31 5.46 -5.81
C LEU A 275 3.50 6.70 -6.14
N LEU A 276 3.68 7.80 -5.40
CA LEU A 276 2.76 8.94 -5.50
C LEU A 276 2.76 9.56 -6.90
N HIS A 277 3.91 9.97 -7.42
CA HIS A 277 4.01 10.57 -8.76
C HIS A 277 3.41 9.71 -9.88
N PRO A 278 3.75 8.41 -10.04
CA PRO A 278 3.18 7.60 -11.11
C PRO A 278 1.67 7.39 -10.96
N LEU A 279 1.17 7.10 -9.75
CA LEU A 279 -0.25 6.88 -9.51
C LEU A 279 -1.08 8.15 -9.77
N ILE A 280 -0.60 9.29 -9.26
CA ILE A 280 -1.28 10.58 -9.40
C ILE A 280 -1.19 11.08 -10.84
N THR A 281 -0.09 10.83 -11.55
CA THR A 281 0.02 11.15 -12.99
C THR A 281 -1.01 10.36 -13.80
N TYR A 282 -1.19 9.08 -13.48
CA TYR A 282 -2.21 8.25 -14.13
C TYR A 282 -3.63 8.72 -13.80
N PHE A 283 -3.88 9.07 -12.54
CA PHE A 283 -5.20 9.47 -12.08
C PHE A 283 -5.61 10.88 -12.51
N ALA A 284 -4.67 11.83 -12.53
CA ALA A 284 -4.84 13.26 -12.80
C ALA A 284 -5.98 13.89 -11.97
N PRO A 285 -5.85 14.01 -10.63
CA PRO A 285 -6.89 14.55 -9.76
C PRO A 285 -7.10 16.05 -9.91
N ASP A 286 -8.31 16.52 -9.61
CA ASP A 286 -8.65 17.94 -9.58
C ASP A 286 -8.42 18.57 -8.20
N VAL A 287 -8.40 17.77 -7.13
CA VAL A 287 -8.16 18.19 -5.74
C VAL A 287 -7.58 17.05 -4.91
N ILE A 288 -6.72 17.38 -3.95
CA ILE A 288 -6.19 16.44 -2.95
C ILE A 288 -6.86 16.70 -1.59
N VAL A 289 -7.39 15.64 -0.98
CA VAL A 289 -7.75 15.59 0.44
C VAL A 289 -6.75 14.66 1.11
N SER A 290 -6.09 15.09 2.19
CA SER A 290 -5.14 14.25 2.91
C SER A 290 -5.44 14.15 4.41
N ALA A 291 -5.39 12.94 4.96
CA ALA A 291 -5.37 12.70 6.39
C ALA A 291 -3.92 12.65 6.87
N HIS A 292 -3.56 13.50 7.84
CA HIS A 292 -2.24 13.57 8.45
C HIS A 292 -2.26 12.99 9.86
N GLY A 293 -2.69 11.73 9.96
CA GLY A 293 -2.56 10.94 11.18
C GLY A 293 -1.09 10.91 11.59
N CYS A 294 -0.80 11.34 12.81
CA CYS A 294 0.57 11.41 13.34
C CYS A 294 0.90 10.22 14.24
N ASP A 295 0.01 9.23 14.27
CA ASP A 295 0.21 7.94 14.92
C ASP A 295 1.21 7.04 14.19
N THR A 296 1.75 7.48 13.05
CA THR A 296 2.93 6.89 12.41
C THR A 296 4.25 7.18 13.17
N HIS A 297 4.24 8.13 14.10
CA HIS A 297 5.42 8.54 14.86
C HIS A 297 5.88 7.48 15.86
N ALA A 298 7.19 7.37 16.07
CA ALA A 298 7.81 6.35 16.91
C ALA A 298 7.42 6.38 18.40
N TRP A 299 6.88 7.51 18.87
CA TRP A 299 6.37 7.72 20.23
C TRP A 299 4.85 7.53 20.36
N ASP A 300 4.14 7.28 19.26
CA ASP A 300 2.71 7.02 19.37
C ASP A 300 2.46 5.69 20.12
N PRO A 301 1.52 5.67 21.09
CA PRO A 301 1.27 4.49 21.90
C PRO A 301 0.43 3.40 21.20
N LEU A 302 -0.24 3.70 20.08
CA LEU A 302 -1.20 2.77 19.47
C LEU A 302 -0.64 1.98 18.27
N THR A 303 0.54 2.33 17.76
CA THR A 303 1.10 1.74 16.54
C THR A 303 2.55 1.34 16.72
N HIS A 304 3.11 0.65 15.73
CA HIS A 304 4.50 0.17 15.80
C HIS A 304 5.41 0.85 14.78
N LEU A 305 4.89 1.72 13.92
CA LEU A 305 5.72 2.49 12.98
C LEU A 305 6.73 3.35 13.74
N LYS A 306 7.87 3.64 13.10
CA LYS A 306 9.00 4.34 13.72
C LYS A 306 9.42 5.55 12.90
N LEU A 307 8.43 6.33 12.44
CA LEU A 307 8.71 7.62 11.81
C LEU A 307 9.14 8.64 12.86
N THR A 308 9.95 9.59 12.42
CA THR A 308 10.21 10.83 13.15
C THR A 308 9.43 11.97 12.48
N LEU A 309 9.45 13.16 13.07
CA LEU A 309 8.93 14.37 12.44
C LEU A 309 9.61 14.67 11.08
N ARG A 310 10.79 14.11 10.79
CA ARG A 310 11.40 14.18 9.43
C ARG A 310 10.57 13.42 8.39
N GLY A 311 10.14 12.21 8.71
CA GLY A 311 9.26 11.40 7.84
C GLY A 311 7.89 12.05 7.66
N ILE A 312 7.29 12.52 8.77
CA ILE A 312 6.00 13.23 8.73
C ILE A 312 6.11 14.53 7.90
N GLN A 313 7.19 15.31 8.07
CA GLN A 313 7.41 16.50 7.25
C GLN A 313 7.51 16.17 5.75
N ARG A 314 8.08 15.01 5.39
CA ARG A 314 8.14 14.58 3.98
C ARG A 314 6.74 14.36 3.40
N GLN A 315 5.83 13.73 4.16
CA GLN A 315 4.42 13.54 3.76
C GLN A 315 3.72 14.88 3.46
N ILE A 316 3.94 15.88 4.32
CA ILE A 316 3.34 17.21 4.20
C ILE A 316 3.88 17.91 2.95
N LYS A 317 5.21 17.99 2.81
CA LYS A 317 5.87 18.67 1.69
C LYS A 317 5.55 18.05 0.34
N VAL A 318 5.55 16.72 0.24
CA VAL A 318 5.23 16.05 -1.01
C VAL A 318 3.76 16.28 -1.38
N THR A 319 2.84 16.27 -0.41
CA THR A 319 1.42 16.55 -0.66
C THR A 319 1.21 17.98 -1.16
N HIS A 320 1.85 18.97 -0.52
CA HIS A 320 1.79 20.37 -0.97
C HIS A 320 2.31 20.50 -2.41
N GLN A 321 3.46 19.89 -2.72
CA GLN A 321 4.04 19.88 -4.07
C GLN A 321 3.10 19.23 -5.09
N LEU A 322 2.50 18.09 -4.76
CA LEU A 322 1.57 17.36 -5.63
C LEU A 322 0.30 18.18 -5.89
N ALA A 323 -0.25 18.85 -4.88
CA ALA A 323 -1.41 19.71 -5.04
C ALA A 323 -1.15 20.86 -6.03
N HIS A 324 0.00 21.53 -5.92
CA HIS A 324 0.40 22.57 -6.89
C HIS A 324 0.65 22.01 -8.28
N THR A 325 1.24 20.82 -8.38
CA THR A 325 1.60 20.20 -9.66
C THR A 325 0.38 19.72 -10.44
N TYR A 326 -0.59 19.10 -9.77
CA TYR A 326 -1.70 18.40 -10.44
C TYR A 326 -3.07 19.07 -10.23
N CYS A 327 -3.25 19.83 -9.15
CA CYS A 327 -4.56 20.31 -8.70
C CYS A 327 -4.65 21.84 -8.63
N GLU A 328 -3.74 22.57 -9.29
CA GLU A 328 -3.67 24.04 -9.25
C GLU A 328 -3.60 24.60 -7.81
N GLY A 329 -2.97 23.84 -6.91
CA GLY A 329 -2.82 24.18 -5.50
C GLY A 329 -4.00 23.79 -4.62
N ARG A 330 -5.08 23.19 -5.14
CA ARG A 330 -6.24 22.79 -4.31
C ARG A 330 -5.91 21.62 -3.38
N TRP A 331 -5.89 21.89 -2.08
CA TRP A 331 -5.55 20.92 -1.05
C TRP A 331 -6.38 21.13 0.23
N VAL A 332 -6.97 20.05 0.74
CA VAL A 332 -7.51 20.00 2.10
C VAL A 332 -6.68 19.02 2.93
N ALA A 333 -6.06 19.50 4.00
CA ALA A 333 -5.44 18.65 5.00
C ALA A 333 -6.37 18.47 6.19
N LEU A 334 -6.42 17.25 6.70
CA LEU A 334 -7.19 16.84 7.86
C LEU A 334 -6.24 16.30 8.94
N GLY A 335 -6.71 16.24 10.18
CA GLY A 335 -5.99 15.60 11.27
C GLY A 335 -5.92 14.08 11.09
N GLY A 336 -6.78 13.35 11.79
CA GLY A 336 -6.74 11.89 11.88
C GLY A 336 -6.27 11.39 13.25
N GLY A 337 -5.64 10.21 13.27
CA GLY A 337 -5.03 9.58 14.42
C GLY A 337 -3.81 10.32 14.96
N GLY A 338 -3.44 10.00 16.20
CA GLY A 338 -2.38 10.69 16.94
C GLY A 338 -2.72 10.75 18.41
N TYR A 339 -1.96 9.98 19.19
CA TYR A 339 -2.30 9.64 20.57
C TYR A 339 -1.18 10.01 21.55
N ASP A 340 0.01 10.33 21.05
CA ASP A 340 0.95 11.17 21.80
C ASP A 340 0.51 12.65 21.73
N LEU A 341 -0.31 13.03 22.72
CA LEU A 341 -1.10 14.26 22.72
C LEU A 341 -0.25 15.54 22.73
N PHE A 342 0.96 15.49 23.27
CA PHE A 342 1.75 16.68 23.59
C PHE A 342 3.10 16.68 22.91
N ARG A 343 3.83 15.56 22.90
CA ARG A 343 5.14 15.53 22.27
C ARG A 343 4.98 15.44 20.76
N VAL A 344 3.98 14.77 20.19
CA VAL A 344 3.92 14.56 18.72
C VAL A 344 2.88 15.45 18.04
N VAL A 345 1.60 15.28 18.40
CA VAL A 345 0.47 15.85 17.64
C VAL A 345 0.62 17.36 17.37
N PRO A 346 0.92 18.21 18.38
CA PRO A 346 1.01 19.66 18.16
C PRO A 346 2.14 20.03 17.20
N ARG A 347 3.30 19.37 17.31
CA ARG A 347 4.45 19.63 16.42
C ARG A 347 4.15 19.16 15.01
N ALA A 348 3.63 17.95 14.83
CA ALA A 348 3.28 17.38 13.53
C ALA A 348 2.25 18.26 12.78
N TRP A 349 1.12 18.57 13.41
CA TRP A 349 0.08 19.40 12.80
C TRP A 349 0.48 20.88 12.68
N GLY A 350 1.37 21.37 13.55
CA GLY A 350 2.00 22.68 13.39
C GLY A 350 2.82 22.78 12.09
N MET A 351 3.49 21.70 11.66
CA MET A 351 4.18 21.65 10.37
C MET A 351 3.21 21.72 9.18
N VAL A 352 2.02 21.10 9.29
CA VAL A 352 0.99 21.16 8.24
C VAL A 352 0.60 22.62 8.00
N TRP A 353 0.26 23.33 9.08
CA TRP A 353 -0.12 24.74 9.00
C TRP A 353 1.02 25.61 8.46
N ALA A 354 2.25 25.44 8.97
CA ALA A 354 3.40 26.22 8.54
C ALA A 354 3.71 26.02 7.05
N GLU A 355 3.62 24.78 6.54
CA GLU A 355 3.83 24.48 5.12
C GLU A 355 2.71 25.09 4.25
N MET A 356 1.45 24.94 4.63
CA MET A 356 0.32 25.52 3.88
C MET A 356 0.35 27.06 3.84
N SER A 357 0.80 27.68 4.92
CA SER A 357 0.84 29.14 5.07
C SER A 357 2.17 29.76 4.65
N ASP A 358 3.09 28.97 4.06
CA ASP A 358 4.42 29.40 3.64
C ASP A 358 5.24 30.07 4.77
N GLN A 359 5.07 29.61 6.01
CA GLN A 359 5.74 30.13 7.20
C GLN A 359 6.90 29.23 7.64
N ALA A 360 7.96 29.86 8.14
CA ALA A 360 9.10 29.13 8.71
C ALA A 360 8.79 28.69 10.15
N LEU A 361 9.09 27.43 10.45
CA LEU A 361 8.99 26.90 11.81
C LEU A 361 10.12 27.44 12.71
N PRO A 362 9.85 27.77 13.98
CA PRO A 362 10.90 28.06 14.92
C PRO A 362 11.73 26.80 15.20
N LYS A 363 13.03 26.97 15.46
CA LYS A 363 13.91 25.84 15.79
C LYS A 363 13.59 25.25 17.17
N GLU A 364 13.44 26.13 18.15
CA GLU A 364 13.09 25.79 19.54
C GLU A 364 11.59 25.97 19.75
N LEU A 365 10.99 25.16 20.61
CA LEU A 365 9.61 25.36 21.05
C LEU A 365 9.54 26.57 22.00
N PRO A 366 8.43 27.33 22.00
CA PRO A 366 8.24 28.43 22.94
C PRO A 366 8.34 27.94 24.40
N ALA A 367 9.13 28.63 25.22
CA ALA A 367 9.36 28.23 26.61
C ALA A 367 8.06 28.18 27.43
N GLU A 368 7.16 29.13 27.20
CA GLU A 368 5.83 29.19 27.83
C GLU A 368 4.93 28.00 27.45
N TRP A 369 5.07 27.48 26.23
CA TRP A 369 4.33 26.31 25.78
C TRP A 369 4.86 25.06 26.49
N ILE A 370 6.18 24.91 26.60
CA ILE A 370 6.82 23.82 27.35
C ILE A 370 6.40 23.85 28.82
N GLU A 371 6.43 25.02 29.46
CA GLU A 371 6.06 25.19 30.88
C GLU A 371 4.62 24.76 31.15
N ARG A 372 3.71 25.02 30.21
CA ARG A 372 2.30 24.62 30.31
C ARG A 372 2.08 23.12 30.13
N TRP A 373 2.65 22.51 29.09
CA TRP A 373 2.27 21.15 28.67
C TRP A 373 3.16 20.04 29.22
N ARG A 374 4.41 20.34 29.63
CA ARG A 374 5.31 19.35 30.24
C ARG A 374 4.72 18.72 31.52
N PRO A 375 4.13 19.49 32.46
CA PRO A 375 3.51 18.88 33.66
C PRO A 375 2.33 17.97 33.32
N GLU A 376 1.53 18.32 32.31
CA GLU A 376 0.40 17.50 31.87
C GLU A 376 0.86 16.18 31.25
N TRP A 377 1.94 16.22 30.47
CA TRP A 377 2.58 15.01 29.93
C TRP A 377 3.20 14.14 31.05
N LEU A 378 3.94 14.73 31.99
CA LEU A 378 4.53 13.99 33.12
C LEU A 378 3.48 13.26 33.96
N ALA A 379 2.31 13.88 34.17
CA ALA A 379 1.22 13.24 34.90
C ALA A 379 0.63 12.03 34.16
N MET A 380 0.64 12.03 32.82
CA MET A 380 0.22 10.89 32.01
C MET A 380 1.25 9.76 32.03
N GLU A 381 2.54 10.10 31.92
CA GLU A 381 3.62 9.11 31.98
C GLU A 381 3.67 8.44 33.36
N GLU A 382 3.45 9.16 34.47
CA GLU A 382 3.39 8.55 35.81
C GLU A 382 2.28 7.50 35.90
N GLN A 383 1.11 7.76 35.30
CA GLN A 383 0.02 6.79 35.24
C GLN A 383 0.37 5.58 34.37
N GLU A 384 1.04 5.80 33.25
CA GLU A 384 1.46 4.73 32.35
C GLU A 384 2.59 3.88 32.96
N GLU A 385 3.56 4.48 33.63
CA GLU A 385 4.61 3.79 34.37
C GLU A 385 4.02 2.89 35.45
N ILE A 386 3.07 3.38 36.25
CA ILE A 386 2.35 2.57 37.24
C ILE A 386 1.67 1.37 36.56
N ALA A 387 1.02 1.57 35.41
CA ALA A 387 0.38 0.50 34.65
C ALA A 387 1.41 -0.51 34.09
N GLN A 388 2.55 -0.03 33.59
CA GLN A 388 3.62 -0.86 33.03
C GLN A 388 4.38 -1.64 34.11
N GLU A 389 4.59 -1.06 35.29
CA GLU A 389 5.17 -1.72 36.47
C GLU A 389 4.29 -2.87 36.95
N VAL A 390 2.96 -2.65 37.01
CA VAL A 390 1.98 -3.72 37.31
C VAL A 390 2.08 -4.86 36.28
N MET A 391 2.42 -4.55 35.03
CA MET A 391 2.62 -5.52 33.95
C MET A 391 4.06 -6.05 33.82
N GLY A 392 4.98 -5.67 34.70
CA GLY A 392 6.37 -6.15 34.72
C GLY A 392 7.24 -5.67 33.55
N LYS A 393 6.91 -4.54 32.91
CA LYS A 393 7.70 -3.91 31.84
C LYS A 393 8.60 -2.81 32.42
N ALA A 394 9.78 -2.62 31.82
CA ALA A 394 10.71 -1.57 32.21
C ALA A 394 10.32 -0.23 31.57
N SER A 395 10.29 0.85 32.35
CA SER A 395 10.10 2.22 31.86
C SER A 395 11.26 2.65 30.95
N SER A 396 10.93 3.37 29.87
CA SER A 396 11.92 4.06 29.03
C SER A 396 11.97 5.54 29.40
N ALA A 397 13.14 6.05 29.77
CA ALA A 397 13.34 7.47 30.01
C ALA A 397 13.28 8.25 28.69
N VAL A 398 12.13 8.85 28.37
CA VAL A 398 11.96 9.76 27.23
C VAL A 398 11.76 11.18 27.78
N ASP A 399 12.53 12.14 27.28
CA ASP A 399 12.41 13.54 27.70
C ASP A 399 11.33 14.29 26.91
N PHE A 400 10.67 15.26 27.55
CA PHE A 400 9.77 16.19 26.86
C PHE A 400 10.55 17.09 25.88
N PRO A 401 10.13 17.21 24.61
CA PRO A 401 10.89 17.91 23.58
C PRO A 401 11.07 19.40 23.89
N THR A 402 12.19 19.94 23.43
CA THR A 402 12.52 21.38 23.50
C THR A 402 12.67 22.02 22.11
N THR A 403 12.85 21.20 21.09
CA THR A 403 12.97 21.60 19.68
C THR A 403 11.73 21.21 18.89
N PHE A 404 11.46 21.94 17.81
CA PHE A 404 10.33 21.62 16.94
C PHE A 404 10.56 20.31 16.19
N MET A 405 11.76 20.12 15.63
CA MET A 405 12.16 18.84 15.03
C MET A 405 12.73 17.90 16.09
N ASP A 406 12.61 16.61 15.84
CA ASP A 406 13.23 15.57 16.65
C ASP A 406 14.75 15.56 16.54
N ARG A 407 15.42 15.06 17.58
CA ARG A 407 16.86 14.83 17.57
C ARG A 407 17.12 13.42 17.07
N ALA A 408 18.01 13.27 16.10
CA ALA A 408 18.30 11.96 15.49
C ALA A 408 18.79 10.91 16.51
N ASP A 409 19.50 11.35 17.56
CA ASP A 409 20.04 10.47 18.61
C ASP A 409 18.94 9.80 19.45
N ASP A 410 17.73 10.36 19.48
CA ASP A 410 16.58 9.81 20.22
C ASP A 410 15.95 8.59 19.49
N PHE A 411 16.28 8.40 18.21
CA PHE A 411 15.68 7.38 17.34
C PHE A 411 16.74 6.49 16.68
N PRO A 412 17.36 5.57 17.44
CA PRO A 412 18.37 4.67 16.90
C PRO A 412 17.78 3.69 15.88
N ALA A 413 18.63 3.23 14.97
CA ALA A 413 18.23 2.35 13.88
C ALA A 413 17.64 1.01 14.38
N GLN A 414 16.54 0.58 13.76
CA GLN A 414 15.84 -0.66 14.13
C GLN A 414 16.68 -1.92 13.80
N GLN A 415 16.69 -2.90 14.72
CA GLN A 415 17.50 -4.12 14.59
C GLN A 415 17.20 -4.93 13.31
N ARG A 416 15.94 -4.93 12.86
CA ARG A 416 15.48 -5.67 11.66
C ARG A 416 15.31 -4.77 10.42
N ARG A 417 15.86 -3.55 10.42
CA ARG A 417 15.59 -2.53 9.38
C ARG A 417 15.77 -3.04 7.95
N TRP A 418 16.78 -3.85 7.67
CA TRP A 418 17.02 -4.37 6.32
C TRP A 418 15.91 -5.30 5.84
N ASN A 419 15.37 -6.12 6.74
CA ASN A 419 14.26 -7.03 6.41
C ASN A 419 12.95 -6.27 6.24
N ILE A 420 12.70 -5.27 7.09
CA ILE A 420 11.55 -4.36 7.00
C ILE A 420 11.59 -3.59 5.68
N ASN A 421 12.72 -2.95 5.37
CA ASN A 421 12.90 -2.20 4.12
C ASN A 421 12.76 -3.11 2.90
N LYS A 422 13.30 -4.35 2.96
CA LYS A 422 13.10 -5.33 1.89
C LYS A 422 11.60 -5.59 1.70
N ALA A 423 10.88 -5.98 2.75
CA ALA A 423 9.45 -6.29 2.66
C ALA A 423 8.62 -5.11 2.10
N ASN A 424 8.87 -3.89 2.59
CA ASN A 424 8.20 -2.69 2.09
C ASN A 424 8.48 -2.44 0.60
N ARG A 425 9.71 -2.66 0.12
CA ARG A 425 10.03 -2.59 -1.32
C ARG A 425 9.25 -3.60 -2.15
N LEU A 426 8.96 -4.78 -1.60
CA LEU A 426 8.16 -5.80 -2.29
C LEU A 426 6.70 -5.35 -2.39
N THR A 427 6.15 -4.81 -1.30
CA THR A 427 4.82 -4.15 -1.31
C THR A 427 4.76 -3.08 -2.39
N VAL A 428 5.74 -2.18 -2.44
CA VAL A 428 5.83 -1.12 -3.44
C VAL A 428 5.90 -1.69 -4.86
N ALA A 429 6.73 -2.72 -5.10
CA ALA A 429 6.83 -3.37 -6.39
C ALA A 429 5.50 -4.01 -6.83
N LEU A 430 4.79 -4.64 -5.89
CA LEU A 430 3.47 -5.23 -6.11
C LEU A 430 2.43 -4.17 -6.47
N VAL A 431 2.33 -3.10 -5.69
CA VAL A 431 1.45 -1.96 -5.98
C VAL A 431 1.74 -1.41 -7.38
N ARG A 432 3.02 -1.16 -7.71
CA ARG A 432 3.41 -0.65 -9.03
C ARG A 432 3.03 -1.58 -10.17
N HIS A 433 3.23 -2.89 -9.99
CA HIS A 433 2.91 -3.86 -11.02
C HIS A 433 1.41 -3.92 -11.30
N LEU A 434 0.60 -3.93 -10.23
CA LEU A 434 -0.86 -4.06 -10.31
C LEU A 434 -1.56 -2.79 -10.79
N LEU A 435 -1.07 -1.62 -10.36
CA LEU A 435 -1.84 -0.38 -10.44
C LEU A 435 -1.21 0.71 -11.32
N VAL A 436 0.10 0.65 -11.59
CA VAL A 436 0.76 1.64 -12.46
C VAL A 436 0.87 1.07 -13.87
N PRO A 437 0.23 1.66 -14.90
CA PRO A 437 0.31 1.14 -16.26
C PRO A 437 1.74 1.11 -16.80
N PRO A 438 2.08 0.17 -17.71
CA PRO A 438 3.44 0.05 -18.25
C PRO A 438 4.06 1.34 -18.80
N PRO A 439 3.35 2.18 -19.59
CA PRO A 439 3.91 3.45 -20.07
C PRO A 439 4.29 4.40 -18.94
N VAL A 440 3.52 4.41 -17.85
CA VAL A 440 3.78 5.25 -16.68
C VAL A 440 4.97 4.69 -15.88
N ARG A 441 5.09 3.36 -15.75
CA ARG A 441 6.28 2.76 -15.11
C ARG A 441 7.58 3.10 -15.84
N LEU A 442 7.55 3.20 -17.17
CA LEU A 442 8.70 3.63 -17.97
C LEU A 442 9.07 5.10 -17.76
N ALA A 443 8.07 5.97 -17.57
CA ALA A 443 8.28 7.38 -17.29
C ALA A 443 8.78 7.63 -15.85
N PHE A 444 8.45 6.74 -14.92
CA PHE A 444 8.82 6.82 -13.50
C PHE A 444 9.55 5.53 -13.03
N PRO A 445 10.80 5.28 -13.44
CA PRO A 445 11.57 4.13 -12.99
C PRO A 445 11.91 4.24 -11.48
N THR A 446 11.92 3.12 -10.75
CA THR A 446 12.15 3.10 -9.29
C THR A 446 13.61 3.15 -8.88
N VAL A 447 14.55 2.84 -9.77
CA VAL A 447 15.98 2.73 -9.41
C VAL A 447 16.83 3.33 -10.54
N PRO A 448 17.94 4.03 -10.22
CA PRO A 448 19.00 4.32 -11.19
C PRO A 448 19.45 3.00 -11.84
N ARG A 449 19.65 2.99 -13.16
CA ARG A 449 19.88 1.79 -14.01
C ARG A 449 21.02 0.81 -13.61
N GLU A 450 21.68 0.98 -12.48
CA GLU A 450 22.94 0.29 -12.13
C GLU A 450 22.83 -0.74 -10.97
N THR A 451 21.69 -0.90 -10.27
CA THR A 451 21.66 -1.67 -9.00
C THR A 451 20.57 -2.73 -8.78
N LEU A 452 19.81 -3.16 -9.80
CA LEU A 452 18.84 -4.26 -9.63
C LEU A 452 19.13 -5.46 -10.53
N GLY A 453 19.39 -6.62 -9.91
CA GLY A 453 19.39 -7.92 -10.56
C GLY A 453 17.98 -8.50 -10.80
N SER A 454 17.94 -9.62 -11.54
CA SER A 454 16.86 -10.61 -11.75
C SER A 454 15.39 -10.12 -11.63
N PRO A 455 14.63 -9.98 -12.74
CA PRO A 455 13.21 -9.65 -12.75
C PRO A 455 12.30 -10.77 -12.23
N LEU A 456 12.75 -12.04 -12.20
CA LEU A 456 12.03 -13.07 -11.45
C LEU A 456 12.11 -12.83 -9.95
N LEU A 457 13.21 -12.26 -9.44
CA LEU A 457 13.32 -11.87 -8.04
C LEU A 457 12.27 -10.80 -7.68
N GLY A 458 12.01 -9.87 -8.61
CA GLY A 458 10.88 -8.93 -8.54
C GLY A 458 9.53 -9.64 -8.52
N LEU A 459 9.28 -10.61 -9.41
CA LEU A 459 8.02 -11.36 -9.47
C LEU A 459 7.80 -12.32 -8.28
N PHE A 460 8.87 -12.90 -7.77
CA PHE A 460 8.90 -13.79 -6.61
C PHE A 460 8.63 -13.03 -5.33
N ASP A 461 9.31 -11.91 -5.13
CA ASP A 461 9.09 -11.04 -3.98
C ASP A 461 7.67 -10.42 -4.01
N LEU A 462 7.12 -10.13 -5.19
CA LEU A 462 5.71 -9.71 -5.41
C LEU A 462 4.66 -10.77 -4.98
N LEU A 463 5.01 -12.06 -4.99
CA LEU A 463 4.11 -13.18 -4.73
C LEU A 463 4.41 -13.94 -3.41
N HIS A 464 5.47 -13.57 -2.68
CA HIS A 464 5.90 -14.28 -1.47
C HIS A 464 6.00 -13.34 -0.25
N LEU A 465 4.85 -12.90 0.25
CA LEU A 465 4.73 -12.46 1.65
C LEU A 465 5.10 -13.67 2.53
N HIS A 466 6.12 -13.54 3.38
CA HIS A 466 6.59 -14.63 4.24
C HIS A 466 5.45 -15.23 5.10
N GLY A 467 5.05 -16.48 4.80
CA GLY A 467 4.25 -17.32 5.72
C GLY A 467 2.96 -17.90 5.13
N THR A 468 3.04 -19.18 4.78
CA THR A 468 1.96 -20.20 4.56
C THR A 468 0.84 -19.99 3.53
N ALA A 469 0.64 -18.82 2.93
CA ALA A 469 -0.34 -18.65 1.86
C ALA A 469 0.26 -17.91 0.64
N THR A 470 0.82 -18.67 -0.29
CA THR A 470 1.27 -18.16 -1.60
C THR A 470 0.04 -17.85 -2.48
N PRO A 471 -0.07 -16.67 -3.13
CA PRO A 471 -1.03 -16.42 -4.19
C PRO A 471 -0.57 -17.20 -5.43
N SER A 472 -0.88 -18.50 -5.44
CA SER A 472 -0.75 -19.35 -6.62
C SER A 472 -2.04 -19.28 -7.43
N ARG A 473 -1.95 -19.10 -8.74
CA ARG A 473 -3.08 -19.36 -9.63
C ARG A 473 -3.33 -20.87 -9.63
N SER A 474 -4.60 -21.24 -9.76
CA SER A 474 -4.98 -22.64 -9.96
C SER A 474 -5.94 -22.79 -11.13
N LYS A 475 -5.87 -23.93 -11.81
CA LYS A 475 -6.72 -24.26 -12.95
C LYS A 475 -6.97 -25.76 -12.98
N ILE A 476 -8.22 -26.16 -13.21
CA ILE A 476 -8.59 -27.57 -13.37
C ILE A 476 -8.59 -27.93 -14.86
N ILE A 477 -8.06 -29.10 -15.20
CA ILE A 477 -8.20 -29.71 -16.52
C ILE A 477 -8.80 -31.12 -16.39
N GLU A 478 -9.64 -31.46 -17.36
CA GLU A 478 -10.25 -32.79 -17.45
C GLU A 478 -9.38 -33.72 -18.29
N THR A 479 -9.12 -34.92 -17.77
CA THR A 479 -8.40 -35.97 -18.50
C THR A 479 -9.21 -37.26 -18.52
N LYS A 480 -8.80 -38.21 -19.38
CA LYS A 480 -9.43 -39.55 -19.43
C LYS A 480 -9.31 -40.33 -18.11
N LYS A 481 -8.37 -39.96 -17.22
CA LYS A 481 -8.16 -40.58 -15.91
C LYS A 481 -8.78 -39.78 -14.75
N GLY A 482 -9.46 -38.67 -15.06
CA GLY A 482 -10.08 -37.77 -14.08
C GLY A 482 -9.49 -36.37 -14.12
N GLU A 483 -9.91 -35.56 -13.14
CA GLU A 483 -9.49 -34.18 -12.96
C GLU A 483 -8.01 -34.07 -12.60
N ILE A 484 -7.33 -33.08 -13.16
CA ILE A 484 -5.98 -32.66 -12.78
C ILE A 484 -5.99 -31.18 -12.41
N LEU A 485 -5.35 -30.87 -11.30
CA LEU A 485 -5.18 -29.52 -10.77
C LEU A 485 -3.81 -28.99 -11.20
N LEU A 486 -3.82 -27.87 -11.91
CA LEU A 486 -2.63 -27.09 -12.22
C LEU A 486 -2.49 -25.99 -11.17
N ARG A 487 -1.28 -25.80 -10.65
CA ARG A 487 -0.94 -24.76 -9.69
C ARG A 487 0.44 -24.22 -9.99
N ASP A 488 0.57 -22.90 -10.09
CA ASP A 488 1.87 -22.23 -10.28
C ASP A 488 2.45 -21.72 -8.96
N PHE A 489 3.72 -21.33 -8.98
CA PHE A 489 4.48 -20.84 -7.81
C PHE A 489 4.29 -21.73 -6.56
N CYS A 490 4.37 -23.06 -6.74
CA CYS A 490 4.10 -24.02 -5.69
C CYS A 490 5.07 -23.85 -4.51
N PRO A 491 4.60 -23.49 -3.29
CA PRO A 491 5.49 -23.30 -2.15
C PRO A 491 6.04 -24.63 -1.62
N PRO A 492 7.18 -24.62 -0.91
CA PRO A 492 7.79 -25.83 -0.36
C PRO A 492 6.80 -26.67 0.47
N SER A 493 6.00 -26.02 1.33
CA SER A 493 5.02 -26.70 2.18
C SER A 493 3.92 -27.42 1.39
N PHE A 494 3.57 -26.91 0.20
CA PHE A 494 2.61 -27.57 -0.68
C PHE A 494 3.24 -28.78 -1.35
N VAL A 495 4.45 -28.62 -1.90
CA VAL A 495 5.22 -29.72 -2.51
C VAL A 495 5.45 -30.85 -1.50
N GLU A 496 5.77 -30.55 -0.23
CA GLU A 496 5.99 -31.53 0.84
C GLU A 496 4.78 -32.46 1.07
N ARG A 497 3.55 -31.97 0.86
CA ARG A 497 2.31 -32.75 1.05
C ARG A 497 1.97 -33.63 -0.14
N LEU A 498 2.55 -33.35 -1.31
CA LEU A 498 2.29 -34.11 -2.52
C LEU A 498 3.28 -35.27 -2.63
N LYS A 499 2.89 -36.30 -3.41
CA LYS A 499 3.74 -37.43 -3.75
C LYS A 499 3.91 -37.52 -5.25
N PRO A 500 5.13 -37.61 -5.79
CA PRO A 500 5.27 -37.84 -7.23
C PRO A 500 4.73 -39.22 -7.62
N ASP A 501 4.02 -39.25 -8.75
CA ASP A 501 3.63 -40.49 -9.40
C ASP A 501 4.87 -41.30 -9.79
N ASP A 502 4.78 -42.63 -9.71
CA ASP A 502 5.91 -43.53 -9.97
C ASP A 502 6.53 -43.37 -11.35
N GLY A 503 5.82 -42.78 -12.32
CA GLY A 503 6.31 -42.50 -13.67
C GLY A 503 7.05 -41.18 -13.84
N LEU A 504 7.17 -40.35 -12.79
CA LEU A 504 7.93 -39.08 -12.79
C LEU A 504 9.38 -39.37 -12.37
N ARG A 505 10.32 -39.37 -13.34
CA ARG A 505 11.68 -39.90 -13.17
C ARG A 505 12.76 -39.18 -13.98
N ALA A 506 12.43 -38.13 -14.73
CA ALA A 506 13.34 -37.59 -15.76
C ALA A 506 14.59 -36.96 -15.15
N PHE A 507 14.50 -36.29 -14.00
CA PHE A 507 15.65 -35.61 -13.41
C PHE A 507 16.41 -36.46 -12.39
N ALA A 508 15.73 -37.33 -11.64
CA ALA A 508 16.36 -38.01 -10.50
C ALA A 508 16.21 -39.54 -10.46
N ARG A 509 15.67 -40.17 -11.51
CA ARG A 509 15.44 -41.63 -11.72
C ARG A 509 14.50 -42.32 -10.71
N PHE A 510 14.40 -41.81 -9.48
CA PHE A 510 13.54 -42.31 -8.41
C PHE A 510 12.58 -41.20 -7.97
N PRO A 511 11.28 -41.49 -7.78
CA PRO A 511 10.29 -40.49 -7.36
C PRO A 511 10.69 -39.74 -6.08
N GLU A 512 11.34 -40.38 -5.10
CA GLU A 512 11.75 -39.74 -3.85
C GLU A 512 12.92 -38.76 -4.01
N ARG A 513 13.70 -38.91 -5.08
CA ARG A 513 14.74 -37.93 -5.42
C ARG A 513 14.15 -36.79 -6.26
N GLU A 514 13.18 -37.11 -7.11
CA GLU A 514 12.40 -36.14 -7.90
C GLU A 514 11.70 -35.16 -6.95
N HIS A 515 10.98 -35.68 -5.96
CA HIS A 515 10.34 -34.89 -4.90
C HIS A 515 11.31 -33.93 -4.21
N ARG A 516 12.52 -34.41 -3.87
CA ARG A 516 13.56 -33.57 -3.25
C ARG A 516 14.08 -32.48 -4.17
N LEU A 517 14.16 -32.73 -5.47
CA LEU A 517 14.55 -31.74 -6.46
C LEU A 517 13.47 -30.65 -6.61
N LEU A 518 12.19 -31.03 -6.70
CA LEU A 518 11.06 -30.09 -6.70
C LEU A 518 11.00 -29.25 -5.42
N LEU A 519 11.31 -29.87 -4.28
CA LEU A 519 11.45 -29.17 -3.00
C LEU A 519 12.63 -28.20 -2.99
N GLY A 520 13.73 -28.51 -3.67
CA GLY A 520 14.85 -27.60 -3.86
C GLY A 520 14.47 -26.39 -4.72
N ILE A 521 13.81 -26.64 -5.86
CA ILE A 521 13.36 -25.61 -6.80
C ILE A 521 12.37 -24.67 -6.13
N SER A 522 11.35 -25.20 -5.43
CA SER A 522 10.36 -24.37 -4.71
C SER A 522 10.94 -23.54 -3.56
N LYS A 523 12.16 -23.83 -3.09
CA LYS A 523 12.89 -23.03 -2.08
C LYS A 523 13.74 -21.95 -2.71
N SER A 524 14.02 -22.02 -4.01
CA SER A 524 14.87 -21.06 -4.71
C SER A 524 14.06 -19.82 -5.11
N PRO A 525 14.48 -18.61 -4.70
CA PRO A 525 13.75 -17.38 -5.02
C PRO A 525 13.87 -16.96 -6.49
N ASP A 526 14.81 -17.56 -7.23
CA ASP A 526 15.02 -17.29 -8.66
C ASP A 526 14.34 -18.34 -9.57
N CYS A 527 13.60 -19.30 -9.01
CA CYS A 527 13.02 -20.39 -9.78
C CYS A 527 11.50 -20.49 -9.64
N ALA A 528 10.75 -20.58 -10.73
CA ALA A 528 9.31 -20.87 -10.71
C ALA A 528 9.01 -22.36 -10.84
N LEU A 529 8.06 -22.85 -10.04
CA LEU A 529 7.58 -24.24 -10.09
C LEU A 529 6.06 -24.26 -10.31
N THR A 530 5.63 -24.86 -11.42
CA THR A 530 4.23 -25.16 -11.71
C THR A 530 4.02 -26.67 -11.67
N LEU A 531 3.05 -27.12 -10.87
CA LEU A 531 2.71 -28.54 -10.72
C LEU A 531 1.35 -28.86 -11.32
N ALA A 532 1.27 -30.02 -11.95
CA ALA A 532 0.04 -30.71 -12.27
C ALA A 532 -0.11 -31.89 -11.31
N HIS A 533 -1.20 -31.93 -10.55
CA HIS A 533 -1.43 -32.99 -9.56
C HIS A 533 -2.87 -33.48 -9.53
N THR A 534 -3.09 -34.72 -9.10
CA THR A 534 -4.43 -35.27 -8.87
C THR A 534 -5.08 -34.65 -7.63
N PRO A 535 -6.42 -34.72 -7.48
CA PRO A 535 -7.10 -34.34 -6.24
C PRO A 535 -6.64 -35.13 -5.00
N THR A 536 -6.13 -36.35 -5.20
CA THR A 536 -5.56 -37.21 -4.14
C THR A 536 -4.14 -36.83 -3.74
N GLY A 537 -3.52 -35.87 -4.42
CA GLY A 537 -2.20 -35.32 -4.07
C GLY A 537 -1.01 -35.96 -4.79
N GLU A 538 -1.23 -36.63 -5.92
CA GLU A 538 -0.16 -37.21 -6.73
C GLU A 538 0.34 -36.22 -7.79
N ILE A 539 1.63 -35.91 -7.84
CA ILE A 539 2.24 -35.05 -8.87
C ILE A 539 2.40 -35.87 -10.15
N VAL A 540 1.75 -35.41 -11.22
CA VAL A 540 1.70 -36.11 -12.52
C VAL A 540 2.41 -35.36 -13.64
N GLY A 541 2.79 -34.11 -13.39
CA GLY A 541 3.64 -33.33 -14.27
C GLY A 541 4.08 -32.01 -13.65
N GLU A 542 5.05 -31.38 -14.27
CA GLU A 542 5.63 -30.13 -13.79
C GLU A 542 6.21 -29.28 -14.91
N VAL A 543 6.32 -27.98 -14.64
CA VAL A 543 7.10 -27.02 -15.43
C VAL A 543 7.95 -26.22 -14.46
N THR A 544 9.24 -26.17 -14.73
CA THR A 544 10.22 -25.40 -13.95
C THR A 544 10.76 -24.26 -14.80
N MET A 545 11.02 -23.14 -14.15
CA MET A 545 11.76 -22.02 -14.72
C MET A 545 12.93 -21.73 -13.79
N ALA A 546 14.15 -21.69 -14.30
CA ALA A 546 15.35 -21.43 -13.50
C ALA A 546 16.32 -20.53 -14.29
N PRO A 547 17.22 -19.77 -13.63
CA PRO A 547 18.21 -18.97 -14.33
C PRO A 547 19.05 -19.82 -15.27
N GLY A 548 19.40 -19.25 -16.43
CA GLY A 548 20.35 -19.89 -17.33
C GLY A 548 21.67 -20.23 -16.64
N ASP A 549 22.29 -21.33 -17.06
CA ASP A 549 23.60 -21.73 -16.56
C ASP A 549 24.73 -20.78 -17.05
N SER A 550 25.97 -21.15 -16.74
CA SER A 550 27.16 -20.36 -17.10
C SER A 550 27.31 -20.06 -18.60
N PHE A 551 26.64 -20.81 -19.49
CA PHE A 551 26.65 -20.49 -20.92
C PHE A 551 25.98 -19.14 -21.22
N TRP A 552 25.06 -18.70 -20.35
CA TRP A 552 24.30 -17.46 -20.49
C TRP A 552 24.83 -16.29 -19.64
N ASP A 553 25.97 -16.49 -18.95
CA ASP A 553 26.56 -15.47 -18.08
C ASP A 553 26.77 -14.13 -18.80
N GLY A 554 26.36 -13.05 -18.13
CA GLY A 554 26.46 -11.68 -18.64
C GLY A 554 25.31 -11.25 -19.55
N ILE A 555 24.26 -12.07 -19.69
CA ILE A 555 23.03 -11.72 -20.39
C ILE A 555 21.90 -11.64 -19.36
N GLU A 556 21.28 -10.46 -19.29
CA GLU A 556 20.23 -10.21 -18.32
C GLU A 556 18.96 -11.01 -18.64
N ASN A 557 18.31 -11.55 -17.60
CA ASN A 557 16.93 -12.05 -17.65
C ASN A 557 16.72 -13.27 -18.57
N VAL A 558 17.71 -14.15 -18.62
CA VAL A 558 17.67 -15.40 -19.39
C VAL A 558 17.33 -16.58 -18.48
N TYR A 559 16.25 -17.31 -18.78
CA TYR A 559 15.76 -18.41 -17.96
C TYR A 559 15.54 -19.68 -18.78
N GLU A 560 15.96 -20.82 -18.23
CA GLU A 560 15.65 -22.14 -18.74
C GLU A 560 14.24 -22.56 -18.32
N VAL A 561 13.47 -23.10 -19.25
CA VAL A 561 12.17 -23.72 -19.02
C VAL A 561 12.29 -25.22 -19.24
N ALA A 562 12.06 -26.01 -18.19
CA ALA A 562 12.00 -27.46 -18.26
C ALA A 562 10.57 -27.96 -18.01
N ILE A 563 10.23 -29.11 -18.58
CA ILE A 563 8.91 -29.72 -18.45
C ILE A 563 9.04 -31.24 -18.32
N GLU A 564 8.27 -31.81 -17.40
CA GLU A 564 8.12 -33.26 -17.28
C GLU A 564 6.64 -33.64 -17.11
N VAL A 565 6.27 -34.79 -17.68
CA VAL A 565 4.99 -35.45 -17.40
C VAL A 565 5.25 -36.93 -17.15
N SER A 566 4.68 -37.45 -16.06
CA SER A 566 4.78 -38.86 -15.69
C SER A 566 4.38 -39.76 -16.85
N SER A 567 5.16 -40.82 -17.09
CA SER A 567 4.88 -41.82 -18.12
C SER A 567 3.48 -42.44 -18.00
N ASN A 568 2.93 -42.55 -16.78
CA ASN A 568 1.58 -43.05 -16.54
C ASN A 568 0.46 -42.11 -17.03
N TRP A 569 0.79 -40.86 -17.31
CA TRP A 569 -0.15 -39.77 -17.61
C TRP A 569 0.07 -39.11 -18.98
N ARG A 570 1.05 -39.60 -19.76
CA ARG A 570 1.31 -39.11 -21.11
C ARG A 570 0.14 -39.38 -22.06
N GLY A 571 0.03 -38.55 -23.10
CA GLY A 571 -1.06 -38.62 -24.09
C GLY A 571 -2.39 -38.02 -23.63
N MET A 572 -2.45 -37.41 -22.43
CA MET A 572 -3.67 -36.83 -21.86
C MET A 572 -3.72 -35.30 -21.96
N GLY A 573 -2.78 -34.67 -22.67
CA GLY A 573 -2.74 -33.21 -22.86
C GLY A 573 -2.15 -32.41 -21.71
N ILE A 574 -1.68 -33.06 -20.63
CA ILE A 574 -1.11 -32.42 -19.44
C ILE A 574 0.07 -31.51 -19.79
N ALA A 575 1.03 -32.00 -20.58
CA ALA A 575 2.21 -31.22 -20.95
C ALA A 575 1.84 -29.86 -21.60
N LYS A 576 0.89 -29.89 -22.55
CA LYS A 576 0.39 -28.68 -23.22
C LYS A 576 -0.30 -27.74 -22.24
N ALA A 577 -1.15 -28.28 -21.36
CA ALA A 577 -1.92 -27.48 -20.43
C ALA A 577 -1.04 -26.82 -19.35
N THR A 578 -0.12 -27.58 -18.74
CA THR A 578 0.79 -27.09 -17.70
C THR A 578 1.75 -26.05 -18.27
N LEU A 579 2.33 -26.29 -19.47
CA LEU A 579 3.22 -25.34 -20.12
C LEU A 579 2.52 -24.03 -20.46
N ALA A 580 1.32 -24.10 -21.04
CA ALA A 580 0.55 -22.90 -21.35
C ALA A 580 0.18 -22.11 -20.10
N PHE A 581 -0.21 -22.80 -19.03
CA PHE A 581 -0.55 -22.18 -17.76
C PHE A 581 0.64 -21.47 -17.10
N ALA A 582 1.81 -22.11 -17.09
CA ALA A 582 3.04 -21.54 -16.56
C ALA A 582 3.50 -20.29 -17.33
N LEU A 583 3.28 -20.27 -18.66
CA LEU A 583 3.80 -19.24 -19.57
C LEU A 583 2.79 -18.13 -19.92
N GLU A 584 1.63 -18.10 -19.27
CA GLU A 584 0.56 -17.11 -19.48
C GLU A 584 0.85 -15.75 -18.80
N LEU A 585 1.90 -15.66 -17.99
CA LEU A 585 2.22 -14.48 -17.20
C LEU A 585 2.79 -13.35 -18.06
N ASP A 586 2.19 -12.15 -17.98
CA ASP A 586 2.65 -10.97 -18.73
C ASP A 586 4.11 -10.59 -18.42
N ALA A 587 4.58 -10.80 -17.19
CA ALA A 587 5.96 -10.49 -16.81
C ALA A 587 7.03 -11.28 -17.58
N LEU A 588 6.65 -12.40 -18.22
CA LEU A 588 7.57 -13.18 -19.04
C LEU A 588 7.94 -12.47 -20.34
N GLU A 589 7.18 -11.43 -20.73
CA GLU A 589 7.49 -10.61 -21.90
C GLU A 589 8.72 -9.71 -21.71
N ASP A 590 9.22 -9.57 -20.47
CA ASP A 590 10.47 -8.87 -20.16
C ASP A 590 11.69 -9.82 -20.11
N MET A 591 11.48 -11.11 -20.44
CA MET A 591 12.47 -12.18 -20.29
C MET A 591 12.82 -12.85 -21.61
N ILE A 592 14.00 -13.46 -21.65
CA ILE A 592 14.36 -14.45 -22.66
C ILE A 592 14.20 -15.82 -22.03
N LEU A 593 13.24 -16.60 -22.53
CA LEU A 593 13.01 -17.96 -22.09
C LEU A 593 13.65 -18.90 -23.10
N PHE A 594 14.46 -19.85 -22.65
CA PHE A 594 15.00 -20.91 -23.51
C PHE A 594 14.66 -22.29 -22.93
N ALA A 595 14.66 -23.30 -23.79
CA ALA A 595 14.46 -24.69 -23.40
C ALA A 595 15.42 -25.56 -24.20
N ILE A 596 16.09 -26.49 -23.52
CA ILE A 596 17.02 -27.43 -24.14
C ILE A 596 16.41 -28.84 -24.13
N GLY A 597 16.25 -29.41 -25.32
CA GLY A 597 15.87 -30.81 -25.49
C GLY A 597 17.10 -31.66 -25.77
N LEU A 598 17.48 -32.49 -24.79
CA LEU A 598 18.61 -33.42 -24.88
C LEU A 598 18.10 -34.84 -25.15
N SER A 599 18.48 -35.40 -26.30
CA SER A 599 17.94 -36.65 -26.83
C SER A 599 18.15 -37.87 -25.92
N TRP A 600 19.20 -37.86 -25.09
CA TRP A 600 19.48 -38.92 -24.12
C TRP A 600 18.58 -38.89 -22.87
N HIS A 601 17.75 -37.85 -22.70
CA HIS A 601 16.70 -37.81 -21.66
C HIS A 601 15.32 -38.23 -22.18
N TRP A 602 15.19 -38.50 -23.49
CA TRP A 602 13.89 -38.76 -24.11
C TRP A 602 13.47 -40.21 -24.00
N ASP A 603 12.22 -40.43 -23.60
CA ASP A 603 11.61 -41.76 -23.57
C ASP A 603 11.11 -42.17 -24.97
N VAL A 604 12.05 -42.42 -25.87
CA VAL A 604 11.77 -42.87 -27.24
C VAL A 604 11.23 -44.30 -27.29
N GLU A 605 11.72 -45.16 -26.40
CA GLU A 605 11.30 -46.57 -26.32
C GLU A 605 9.88 -46.71 -25.77
N GLY A 606 9.56 -46.05 -24.65
CA GLY A 606 8.23 -46.11 -24.03
C GLY A 606 7.13 -45.48 -24.88
N LEU A 607 7.48 -44.51 -25.73
CA LEU A 607 6.55 -43.91 -26.70
C LEU A 607 6.56 -44.61 -28.07
N GLY A 608 7.52 -45.49 -28.35
CA GLY A 608 7.65 -46.16 -29.64
C GLY A 608 7.89 -45.20 -30.81
N ILE A 609 8.59 -44.09 -30.60
CA ILE A 609 8.87 -43.06 -31.62
C ILE A 609 10.38 -42.86 -31.80
N SER A 610 10.80 -42.41 -32.99
CA SER A 610 12.20 -42.07 -33.23
C SER A 610 12.61 -40.78 -32.50
N VAL A 611 13.92 -40.62 -32.28
CA VAL A 611 14.51 -39.36 -31.76
C VAL A 611 14.05 -38.16 -32.59
N HIS A 612 14.06 -38.29 -33.92
CA HIS A 612 13.59 -37.23 -34.82
C HIS A 612 12.12 -36.85 -34.57
N ARG A 613 11.24 -37.83 -34.41
CA ARG A 613 9.82 -37.57 -34.14
C ARG A 613 9.59 -36.98 -32.74
N TYR A 614 10.40 -37.38 -31.75
CA TYR A 614 10.35 -36.80 -30.41
C TYR A 614 10.77 -35.32 -30.44
N ARG A 615 11.84 -35.01 -31.19
CA ARG A 615 12.30 -33.64 -31.43
C ARG A 615 11.22 -32.76 -32.04
N GLU A 616 10.55 -33.23 -33.10
CA GLU A 616 9.44 -32.51 -33.73
C GLU A 616 8.27 -32.28 -32.76
N MET A 617 7.96 -33.27 -31.92
CA MET A 617 6.93 -33.15 -30.89
C MET A 617 7.27 -32.05 -29.87
N LEU A 618 8.52 -31.97 -29.40
CA LEU A 618 8.96 -30.92 -28.49
C LEU A 618 8.92 -29.55 -29.16
N ALA A 619 9.43 -29.43 -30.39
CA ALA A 619 9.39 -28.20 -31.17
C ALA A 619 7.95 -27.69 -31.35
N HIS A 620 7.02 -28.59 -31.65
CA HIS A 620 5.60 -28.24 -31.76
C HIS A 620 5.00 -27.83 -30.41
N LEU A 621 5.30 -28.55 -29.33
CA LEU A 621 4.77 -28.25 -27.99
C LEU A 621 5.17 -26.84 -27.51
N PHE A 622 6.46 -26.52 -27.60
CA PHE A 622 6.99 -25.21 -27.23
C PHE A 622 6.62 -24.12 -28.25
N GLY A 623 6.55 -24.46 -29.53
CA GLY A 623 6.14 -23.53 -30.60
C GLY A 623 4.73 -22.97 -30.40
N LEU A 624 3.80 -23.74 -29.85
CA LEU A 624 2.47 -23.25 -29.46
C LEU A 624 2.51 -22.14 -28.39
N GLN A 625 3.62 -22.02 -27.65
CA GLN A 625 3.85 -21.01 -26.62
C GLN A 625 4.82 -19.91 -27.07
N GLY A 626 5.07 -19.79 -28.37
CA GLY A 626 5.89 -18.73 -28.96
C GLY A 626 7.40 -18.99 -28.99
N PHE A 627 7.84 -20.21 -28.68
CA PHE A 627 9.26 -20.58 -28.82
C PHE A 627 9.62 -20.86 -30.27
N VAL A 628 10.83 -20.49 -30.64
CA VAL A 628 11.42 -20.74 -31.96
C VAL A 628 12.72 -21.51 -31.78
N GLU A 629 13.01 -22.44 -32.68
CA GLU A 629 14.28 -23.15 -32.69
C GLU A 629 15.43 -22.23 -33.12
N TYR A 630 16.55 -22.29 -32.40
CA TYR A 630 17.76 -21.54 -32.75
C TYR A 630 18.95 -22.49 -32.98
N PRO A 631 19.71 -22.29 -34.07
CA PRO A 631 21.05 -22.86 -34.19
C PRO A 631 21.92 -22.33 -33.05
N THR A 632 22.66 -23.22 -32.39
CA THR A 632 23.47 -22.84 -31.24
C THR A 632 24.82 -23.55 -31.19
N THR A 633 25.78 -22.89 -30.56
CA THR A 633 27.08 -23.45 -30.19
C THR A 633 27.10 -23.99 -28.75
N GLU A 634 25.96 -23.94 -28.04
CA GLU A 634 25.82 -24.49 -26.69
C GLU A 634 26.35 -25.95 -26.67
N PRO A 635 27.31 -26.27 -25.78
CA PRO A 635 28.02 -27.54 -25.82
C PRO A 635 27.11 -28.76 -25.83
N ASN A 636 26.07 -28.77 -25.00
CA ASN A 636 25.18 -29.94 -24.88
C ASN A 636 24.32 -30.14 -26.12
N VAL A 637 23.81 -29.07 -26.72
CA VAL A 637 22.99 -29.14 -27.93
C VAL A 637 23.83 -29.59 -29.12
N ARG A 638 25.10 -29.16 -29.23
CA ARG A 638 25.97 -29.58 -30.33
C ARG A 638 26.39 -31.05 -30.29
N MET A 639 26.36 -31.69 -29.12
CA MET A 639 26.88 -33.05 -28.96
C MET A 639 26.14 -34.07 -29.84
N GLU A 640 24.84 -33.91 -30.02
CA GLU A 640 24.01 -34.84 -30.79
C GLU A 640 23.08 -34.10 -31.74
N PRO A 641 22.99 -34.49 -33.04
CA PRO A 641 22.09 -33.84 -33.99
C PRO A 641 20.61 -33.90 -33.60
N GLY A 642 20.24 -34.86 -32.74
CA GLY A 642 18.89 -34.99 -32.19
C GLY A 642 18.53 -33.88 -31.23
N ASN A 643 19.50 -33.20 -30.61
CA ASN A 643 19.25 -32.18 -29.61
C ASN A 643 18.68 -30.90 -30.23
N ILE A 644 18.05 -30.08 -29.41
CA ILE A 644 17.40 -28.86 -29.84
C ILE A 644 17.50 -27.78 -28.77
N LEU A 645 17.74 -26.55 -29.20
CA LEU A 645 17.56 -25.35 -28.37
C LEU A 645 16.42 -24.54 -28.96
N MET A 646 15.46 -24.19 -28.12
CA MET A 646 14.34 -23.34 -28.47
C MET A 646 14.33 -22.13 -27.55
N ALA A 647 13.93 -20.96 -28.04
CA ALA A 647 13.77 -19.79 -27.21
C ALA A 647 12.59 -18.92 -27.61
N ARG A 648 11.96 -18.29 -26.63
CA ARG A 648 10.98 -17.22 -26.76
C ARG A 648 11.61 -15.95 -26.19
N ILE A 649 11.73 -14.93 -27.04
CA ILE A 649 12.19 -13.61 -26.63
C ILE A 649 10.94 -12.77 -26.40
N GLY A 650 10.75 -12.33 -25.16
CA GLY A 650 9.63 -11.48 -24.79
C GLY A 650 9.61 -10.17 -25.59
N SER A 651 8.41 -9.67 -25.86
CA SER A 651 8.20 -8.45 -26.67
C SER A 651 8.77 -7.18 -26.05
N ARG A 652 9.14 -7.19 -24.77
CA ARG A 652 9.68 -6.04 -24.02
C ARG A 652 11.16 -6.18 -23.64
N VAL A 653 11.83 -7.24 -24.08
CA VAL A 653 13.27 -7.43 -23.88
C VAL A 653 14.06 -6.30 -24.56
N ASP A 654 15.02 -5.69 -23.85
CA ASP A 654 15.89 -4.64 -24.42
C ASP A 654 16.61 -5.18 -25.67
N PRO A 655 16.56 -4.47 -26.81
CA PRO A 655 17.21 -4.91 -28.04
C PRO A 655 18.71 -5.23 -27.89
N ARG A 656 19.41 -4.59 -26.95
CA ARG A 656 20.82 -4.87 -26.63
C ARG A 656 20.97 -6.23 -25.96
N VAL A 657 20.09 -6.58 -25.02
CA VAL A 657 20.07 -7.88 -24.35
C VAL A 657 19.69 -8.98 -25.34
N ALA A 658 18.68 -8.74 -26.19
CA ALA A 658 18.35 -9.66 -27.28
C ALA A 658 19.54 -9.87 -28.24
N SER A 659 20.28 -8.81 -28.56
CA SER A 659 21.50 -8.91 -29.38
C SER A 659 22.61 -9.71 -28.70
N GLN A 660 22.82 -9.54 -27.39
CA GLN A 660 23.76 -10.35 -26.61
C GLN A 660 23.38 -11.83 -26.63
N PHE A 661 22.08 -12.14 -26.49
CA PHE A 661 21.54 -13.50 -26.60
C PHE A 661 21.83 -14.10 -27.98
N TYR A 662 21.51 -13.39 -29.06
CA TYR A 662 21.82 -13.84 -30.43
C TYR A 662 23.31 -14.07 -30.66
N ASN A 663 24.17 -13.18 -30.15
CA ASN A 663 25.62 -13.35 -30.25
C ASN A 663 26.11 -14.56 -29.45
N ARG A 664 25.52 -14.83 -28.28
CA ARG A 664 25.88 -15.97 -27.44
C ARG A 664 25.50 -17.29 -28.09
N LEU A 665 24.35 -17.37 -28.75
CA LEU A 665 23.91 -18.55 -29.49
C LEU A 665 24.98 -19.06 -30.46
N LEU A 666 25.78 -18.20 -31.09
CA LEU A 666 26.80 -18.62 -32.07
C LEU A 666 28.23 -18.43 -31.56
N SER A 667 28.41 -18.17 -30.27
CA SER A 667 29.72 -17.91 -29.69
C SER A 667 30.63 -19.14 -29.75
N THR A 668 31.85 -18.99 -30.26
CA THR A 668 32.85 -20.05 -30.24
C THR A 668 33.98 -19.66 -29.29
N PRO A 669 34.46 -20.57 -28.41
CA PRO A 669 35.61 -20.30 -27.54
C PRO A 669 36.92 -20.00 -28.30
N THR A 670 36.94 -20.19 -29.62
CA THR A 670 38.11 -20.18 -30.48
C THR A 670 38.30 -18.92 -31.34
N LEU A 671 37.48 -17.87 -31.16
CA LEU A 671 37.65 -16.59 -31.89
C LEU A 671 37.68 -15.39 -30.95
N ALA A 672 38.58 -15.43 -29.96
CA ALA A 672 39.08 -14.22 -29.34
C ALA A 672 40.13 -13.58 -30.27
N GLY A 673 39.68 -12.67 -31.14
CA GLY A 673 40.55 -11.84 -31.97
C GLY A 673 40.67 -12.27 -33.44
N LEU A 674 39.67 -11.91 -34.25
CA LEU A 674 39.84 -11.50 -35.65
C LEU A 674 38.77 -10.46 -35.99
#